data_AF-A0A9N9N3M4-F1
#
_entry.id   AF-A0A9N9N3M4-F1
#
_cell.length_a   1.000
_cell.length_b   1.000
_cell.length_c   1.000
_cell.angle_alpha   90.00
_cell.angle_beta   90.00
_cell.angle_gamma   90.00
#
_symmetry.space_group_name_H-M   'P 1'
#
loop_
_entity.id
_entity.type
_entity.pdbx_description
1 polymer ?
#
loop_
_entity_poly.entity_id
_entity_poly.type
_entity_poly.pdbx_seq_one_letter_code
_entity_poly.pdbx_strand_id
1 'polypeptide(L)'
;MDKTGKLVQLLLISIILSQTKATVSDGIKVFTVATDDTHGLERFLRSARIYGIDVEVLGKGRKWTGGDMNYAGGGQKINILKEKVLELMKSNDNKDQIILFTDSYDVMFLAPIEDIVNKFKSFKDTRVLFSAEQFCWPDSKLAGQYPKTEVANPYLNSGGFIGYLAELSEILNYKPVKDLDDDQLYYTKIYLDKELRQSLKISLDHESKIFQNLNGALSDVQLRSNTTEDWPYIENVVTKERPLIVHANGPSKLTLNHLGNYLAKSWSMKEGCALCTEKKIELKENELPSVMVAVFIEQPTPFLEEFLQQLNNIDYPKSKIHLILRNNVEYHETEVDEFFQANFKNYATAKRIKPSDFISEGEARTIAKDRCVNSVCDYLFSIDSVSRVKPKTLRYLLSSGYDVIAPMLVRPGQAWSNFWGAINSAGFYARSSDYMDIVYYAVKGIWNVPFITNCYLMKMSVFRNTEAKSISYSVEDTDADMAFCSNLRQLGIFMHVSNELDFGHLVNPENYDISRTHPDVYSMFDNKIEWEARYLHDDYNINFEEGRKHLMPCPDVYWFPLMSPRFCKEWIEVMEAYGQWSDGSNNIPRRMKYILNMDSQFKKKMSRKFRRSEQLVLTKVEFQDKRLEGGYEAVPTRDIHMTQVGLDRHWLHILKEYVRPLQEMVFTGYYHNPPVSIMNFVVRYRPDEQPSLRPHHDSSTYTINLALNTPNVDYEGGGCRFIRYNCSVQNTKLGWLLMHPGRLTHYHEGLRVTKGTRYIMISFVDP
;
A
#
# COMPACT_ATOMS: atom_id res chain seq x y z
N MET A 1 13.47 17.37 -68.97
CA MET A 1 13.30 15.90 -68.84
C MET A 1 13.74 15.53 -67.42
N ASP A 2 13.06 14.58 -66.79
CA ASP A 2 13.45 13.94 -65.51
C ASP A 2 12.88 14.48 -64.17
N LYS A 3 11.58 14.81 -64.12
CA LYS A 3 10.82 14.82 -62.84
C LYS A 3 9.61 13.89 -62.84
N THR A 4 9.05 13.58 -64.02
CA THR A 4 7.96 12.62 -64.21
C THR A 4 8.43 11.17 -64.16
N GLY A 5 9.69 10.87 -64.52
CA GLY A 5 10.25 9.50 -64.48
C GLY A 5 10.41 8.95 -63.07
N LYS A 6 10.88 9.77 -62.12
CA LYS A 6 11.06 9.35 -60.72
C LYS A 6 9.75 9.15 -59.97
N LEU A 7 8.70 9.91 -60.28
CA LEU A 7 7.38 9.76 -59.64
C LEU A 7 6.68 8.46 -60.09
N VAL A 8 6.82 8.11 -61.37
CA VAL A 8 6.26 6.86 -61.93
C VAL A 8 7.04 5.65 -61.41
N GLN A 9 8.36 5.75 -61.23
CA GLN A 9 9.17 4.66 -60.67
C GLN A 9 8.93 4.43 -59.16
N LEU A 10 8.66 5.49 -58.38
CA LEU A 10 8.26 5.37 -56.96
C LEU A 10 6.82 4.83 -56.80
N LEU A 11 5.88 5.21 -57.68
CA LEU A 11 4.53 4.63 -57.69
C LEU A 11 4.53 3.17 -58.14
N LEU A 12 5.33 2.80 -59.13
CA LEU A 12 5.47 1.39 -59.55
C LEU A 12 6.17 0.54 -58.49
N ILE A 13 7.17 1.06 -57.76
CA ILE A 13 7.77 0.36 -56.63
C ILE A 13 6.77 0.22 -55.47
N SER A 14 5.91 1.22 -55.23
CA SER A 14 4.82 1.12 -54.23
C SER A 14 3.72 0.14 -54.63
N ILE A 15 3.40 0.02 -55.92
CA ILE A 15 2.37 -0.90 -56.45
C ILE A 15 2.92 -2.33 -56.55
N ILE A 16 4.22 -2.49 -56.85
CA ILE A 16 4.88 -3.81 -56.86
C ILE A 16 5.16 -4.30 -55.43
N LEU A 17 5.46 -3.41 -54.47
CA LEU A 17 5.55 -3.76 -53.04
C LEU A 17 4.18 -3.99 -52.39
N SER A 18 3.07 -3.47 -52.95
CA SER A 18 1.71 -3.78 -52.47
C SER A 18 1.11 -5.03 -53.11
N GLN A 19 1.78 -5.68 -54.06
CA GLN A 19 1.28 -6.90 -54.73
C GLN A 19 2.03 -8.19 -54.39
N THR A 20 2.92 -8.18 -53.38
CA THR A 20 3.57 -9.42 -52.88
C THR A 20 3.61 -9.50 -51.34
N LYS A 21 2.46 -9.25 -50.71
CA LYS A 21 2.11 -9.82 -49.39
C LYS A 21 0.62 -10.18 -49.43
N ALA A 22 0.27 -11.22 -50.18
CA ALA A 22 -0.87 -12.04 -49.78
C ALA A 22 -0.40 -12.75 -48.51
N THR A 23 -0.65 -12.13 -47.35
CA THR A 23 -0.33 -12.73 -46.05
C THR A 23 -1.21 -13.96 -45.86
N VAL A 24 -0.63 -15.00 -45.25
CA VAL A 24 -1.33 -16.25 -44.89
C VAL A 24 -2.62 -16.00 -44.08
N SER A 25 -2.79 -14.79 -43.52
CA SER A 25 -3.92 -14.29 -42.73
C SER A 25 -5.27 -14.25 -43.44
N ASP A 26 -5.33 -14.00 -44.75
CA ASP A 26 -6.58 -13.60 -45.43
C ASP A 26 -7.66 -14.71 -45.51
N GLY A 27 -7.31 -15.93 -45.11
CA GLY A 27 -8.20 -17.09 -45.10
C GLY A 27 -8.55 -17.66 -43.73
N ILE A 28 -7.97 -17.17 -42.62
CA ILE A 28 -8.15 -17.78 -41.29
C ILE A 28 -9.26 -17.05 -40.52
N LYS A 29 -10.13 -17.80 -39.83
CA LYS A 29 -11.17 -17.22 -38.96
C LYS A 29 -10.94 -17.59 -37.50
N VAL A 30 -10.98 -16.60 -36.62
CA VAL A 30 -10.87 -16.80 -35.17
C VAL A 30 -12.20 -16.44 -34.52
N PHE A 31 -12.78 -17.38 -33.80
CA PHE A 31 -14.05 -17.22 -33.11
C PHE A 31 -13.88 -17.37 -31.61
N THR A 32 -14.66 -16.60 -30.88
CA THR A 32 -14.88 -16.82 -29.44
C THR A 32 -16.36 -16.58 -29.12
N VAL A 33 -16.80 -17.04 -27.95
CA VAL A 33 -18.12 -16.67 -27.41
C VAL A 33 -17.94 -15.76 -26.21
N ALA A 34 -18.65 -14.64 -26.23
CA ALA A 34 -18.83 -13.77 -25.07
C ALA A 34 -20.20 -13.10 -25.13
N THR A 35 -20.94 -13.16 -24.02
CA THR A 35 -22.26 -12.53 -23.89
C THR A 35 -22.14 -11.09 -23.41
N ASP A 36 -21.11 -10.80 -22.62
CA ASP A 36 -20.93 -9.55 -21.89
C ASP A 36 -19.51 -8.98 -22.11
N ASP A 37 -19.40 -7.65 -22.01
CA ASP A 37 -18.13 -6.93 -22.08
C ASP A 37 -17.43 -6.98 -20.71
N THR A 38 -16.68 -8.05 -20.45
CA THR A 38 -15.95 -8.27 -19.18
C THR A 38 -14.48 -7.82 -19.28
N HIS A 39 -13.82 -7.58 -18.14
CA HIS A 39 -12.38 -7.29 -18.13
C HIS A 39 -11.54 -8.46 -18.69
N GLY A 40 -12.02 -9.70 -18.55
CA GLY A 40 -11.42 -10.88 -19.17
C GLY A 40 -11.45 -10.82 -20.69
N LEU A 41 -12.62 -10.46 -21.27
CA LEU A 41 -12.77 -10.25 -22.70
C LEU A 41 -11.88 -9.10 -23.21
N GLU A 42 -11.80 -7.98 -22.47
CA GLU A 42 -10.92 -6.88 -22.83
C GLU A 42 -9.44 -7.31 -22.91
N ARG A 43 -8.97 -8.08 -21.92
CA ARG A 43 -7.60 -8.63 -21.91
C ARG A 43 -7.36 -9.55 -23.10
N PHE A 44 -8.31 -10.43 -23.40
CA PHE A 44 -8.25 -11.33 -24.55
C PHE A 44 -8.18 -10.57 -25.88
N LEU A 45 -9.10 -9.63 -26.10
CA LEU A 45 -9.13 -8.81 -27.32
C LEU A 45 -7.91 -7.91 -27.46
N ARG A 46 -7.35 -7.42 -26.34
CA ARG A 46 -6.06 -6.71 -26.36
C ARG A 46 -4.95 -7.64 -26.84
N SER A 47 -4.85 -8.85 -26.29
CA SER A 47 -3.83 -9.81 -26.70
C SER A 47 -3.94 -10.15 -28.20
N ALA A 48 -5.16 -10.35 -28.71
CA ALA A 48 -5.41 -10.56 -30.14
C ALA A 48 -4.89 -9.38 -30.98
N ARG A 49 -5.21 -8.14 -30.60
CA ARG A 49 -4.77 -6.92 -31.30
C ARG A 49 -3.25 -6.77 -31.35
N ILE A 50 -2.56 -7.06 -30.23
CA ILE A 50 -1.09 -6.97 -30.12
C ILE A 50 -0.40 -7.93 -31.11
N TYR A 51 -1.02 -9.07 -31.38
CA TYR A 51 -0.52 -10.08 -32.29
C TYR A 51 -1.21 -10.07 -33.68
N GLY A 52 -1.98 -9.03 -33.99
CA GLY A 52 -2.61 -8.85 -35.31
C GLY A 52 -3.70 -9.88 -35.63
N ILE A 53 -4.36 -10.43 -34.61
CA ILE A 53 -5.41 -11.44 -34.76
C ILE A 53 -6.78 -10.75 -34.81
N ASP A 54 -7.49 -10.93 -35.92
CA ASP A 54 -8.89 -10.51 -36.05
C ASP A 54 -9.82 -11.57 -35.45
N VAL A 55 -10.53 -11.22 -34.38
CA VAL A 55 -11.40 -12.14 -33.64
C VAL A 55 -12.85 -11.68 -33.76
N GLU A 56 -13.71 -12.58 -34.24
CA GLU A 56 -15.15 -12.37 -34.26
C GLU A 56 -15.77 -12.91 -32.96
N VAL A 57 -16.29 -11.99 -32.14
CA VAL A 57 -16.95 -12.30 -30.86
C VAL A 57 -18.41 -12.64 -31.12
N LEU A 58 -18.76 -13.91 -30.90
CA LEU A 58 -20.11 -14.42 -31.09
C LEU A 58 -20.92 -14.32 -29.78
N GLY A 59 -22.24 -14.15 -29.91
CA GLY A 59 -23.16 -14.15 -28.76
C GLY A 59 -23.25 -12.82 -28.00
N LYS A 60 -22.55 -11.77 -28.43
CA LYS A 60 -22.58 -10.45 -27.76
C LYS A 60 -24.01 -9.92 -27.62
N GLY A 61 -24.40 -9.57 -26.39
CA GLY A 61 -25.74 -9.08 -26.05
C GLY A 61 -26.83 -10.15 -25.97
N ARG A 62 -26.51 -11.44 -26.22
CA ARG A 62 -27.42 -12.56 -25.92
C ARG A 62 -27.32 -12.88 -24.43
N LYS A 63 -28.45 -13.22 -23.79
CA LYS A 63 -28.44 -13.70 -22.40
C LYS A 63 -27.72 -15.05 -22.33
N TRP A 64 -26.83 -15.21 -21.37
CA TRP A 64 -26.20 -16.49 -21.08
C TRP A 64 -27.23 -17.49 -20.51
N THR A 65 -27.36 -18.64 -21.16
CA THR A 65 -28.22 -19.77 -20.79
C THR A 65 -27.43 -21.06 -20.63
N GLY A 66 -26.09 -20.99 -20.72
CA GLY A 66 -25.20 -22.15 -20.64
C GLY A 66 -24.96 -22.72 -19.24
N GLY A 67 -25.61 -22.19 -18.20
CA GLY A 67 -25.48 -22.64 -16.82
C GLY A 67 -24.34 -21.96 -16.05
N ASP A 68 -24.07 -22.41 -14.83
CA ASP A 68 -22.92 -21.94 -14.05
C ASP A 68 -21.66 -22.71 -14.47
N MET A 69 -20.68 -22.00 -15.03
CA MET A 69 -19.42 -22.56 -15.51
C MET A 69 -18.48 -23.02 -14.38
N ASN A 70 -18.88 -22.90 -13.11
CA ASN A 70 -18.25 -23.64 -12.00
C ASN A 70 -18.58 -25.15 -12.04
N TYR A 71 -19.59 -25.54 -12.83
CA TYR A 71 -20.03 -26.91 -13.02
C TYR A 71 -20.09 -27.25 -14.52
N ALA A 72 -20.54 -28.47 -14.81
CA ALA A 72 -20.80 -28.92 -16.18
C ALA A 72 -21.83 -28.03 -16.88
N GLY A 73 -21.51 -27.56 -18.10
CA GLY A 73 -22.33 -26.60 -18.84
C GLY A 73 -21.64 -26.05 -20.09
N GLY A 74 -22.14 -24.94 -20.63
CA GLY A 74 -21.52 -24.24 -21.75
C GLY A 74 -21.97 -24.69 -23.15
N GLY A 75 -22.94 -25.59 -23.27
CA GLY A 75 -23.52 -26.05 -24.54
C GLY A 75 -24.06 -24.91 -25.43
N GLN A 76 -24.44 -23.79 -24.84
CA GLN A 76 -24.79 -22.57 -25.58
C GLN A 76 -23.65 -22.10 -26.50
N LYS A 77 -22.38 -22.26 -26.10
CA LYS A 77 -21.21 -21.93 -26.93
C LYS A 77 -21.21 -22.76 -28.22
N ILE A 78 -21.51 -24.06 -28.11
CA ILE A 78 -21.60 -24.97 -29.26
C ILE A 78 -22.72 -24.52 -30.19
N ASN A 79 -23.90 -24.21 -29.67
CA ASN A 79 -25.04 -23.76 -30.48
C ASN A 79 -24.73 -22.46 -31.24
N ILE A 80 -24.11 -21.49 -30.58
CA ILE A 80 -23.70 -20.21 -31.19
C ILE A 80 -22.62 -20.43 -32.26
N LEU A 81 -21.59 -21.23 -31.96
CA LEU A 81 -20.54 -21.53 -32.92
C LEU A 81 -21.08 -22.33 -34.12
N LYS A 82 -21.99 -23.26 -33.87
CA LYS A 82 -22.67 -24.06 -34.90
C LYS A 82 -23.45 -23.18 -35.88
N GLU A 83 -24.20 -22.19 -35.38
CA GLU A 83 -24.89 -21.21 -36.22
C GLU A 83 -23.90 -20.55 -37.20
N LYS A 84 -22.76 -20.06 -36.68
CA LYS A 84 -21.74 -19.37 -37.48
C LYS A 84 -21.03 -20.29 -38.47
N VAL A 85 -20.64 -21.50 -38.05
CA VAL A 85 -19.98 -22.47 -38.91
C VAL A 85 -20.90 -22.93 -40.04
N LEU A 86 -22.19 -23.12 -39.78
CA LEU A 86 -23.18 -23.45 -40.81
C LEU A 86 -23.39 -22.29 -41.80
N GLU A 87 -23.34 -21.05 -41.34
CA GLU A 87 -23.37 -19.87 -42.21
C GLU A 87 -22.15 -19.83 -43.15
N LEU A 88 -20.95 -20.07 -42.62
CA LEU A 88 -19.73 -20.17 -43.42
C LEU A 88 -19.78 -21.34 -44.41
N MET A 89 -20.30 -22.50 -44.00
CA MET A 89 -20.49 -23.64 -44.89
C MET A 89 -21.40 -23.35 -46.07
N LYS A 90 -22.35 -22.42 -45.94
CA LYS A 90 -23.24 -22.00 -47.05
C LYS A 90 -22.62 -20.93 -47.95
N SER A 91 -21.83 -20.03 -47.36
CA SER A 91 -21.32 -18.82 -48.03
C SER A 91 -19.89 -18.94 -48.56
N ASN A 92 -19.10 -19.89 -48.07
CA ASN A 92 -17.70 -20.04 -48.43
C ASN A 92 -17.48 -21.31 -49.28
N ASP A 93 -16.88 -21.14 -50.46
CA ASP A 93 -16.50 -22.25 -51.34
C ASP A 93 -15.26 -23.00 -50.84
N ASN A 94 -14.37 -22.34 -50.07
CA ASN A 94 -13.18 -22.97 -49.51
C ASN A 94 -13.51 -23.75 -48.22
N LYS A 95 -13.77 -25.04 -48.37
CA LYS A 95 -14.07 -25.95 -47.25
C LYS A 95 -12.83 -26.31 -46.40
N ASP A 96 -11.63 -26.03 -46.90
CA ASP A 96 -10.36 -26.13 -46.17
C ASP A 96 -9.95 -24.80 -45.52
N GLN A 97 -10.88 -23.87 -45.31
CA GLN A 97 -10.65 -22.70 -44.46
C GLN A 97 -10.36 -23.16 -43.02
N ILE A 98 -9.30 -22.60 -42.41
CA ILE A 98 -8.93 -22.88 -41.03
C ILE A 98 -9.73 -21.97 -40.09
N ILE A 99 -10.30 -22.59 -39.06
CA ILE A 99 -11.00 -21.92 -37.96
C ILE A 99 -10.28 -22.25 -36.66
N LEU A 100 -9.99 -21.22 -35.89
CA LEU A 100 -9.55 -21.30 -34.50
C LEU A 100 -10.70 -20.86 -33.60
N PHE A 101 -11.07 -21.70 -32.64
CA PHE A 101 -12.00 -21.35 -31.58
C PHE A 101 -11.25 -21.32 -30.24
N THR A 102 -11.52 -20.31 -29.43
CA THR A 102 -11.10 -20.28 -28.02
C THR A 102 -12.19 -19.70 -27.15
N ASP A 103 -12.16 -20.03 -25.86
CA ASP A 103 -12.80 -19.20 -24.84
C ASP A 103 -12.14 -17.80 -24.81
N SER A 104 -12.73 -16.85 -24.08
CA SER A 104 -12.27 -15.45 -24.05
C SER A 104 -11.96 -14.93 -22.66
N TYR A 105 -12.84 -15.13 -21.67
CA TYR A 105 -12.71 -14.46 -20.36
C TYR A 105 -11.42 -14.82 -19.61
N ASP A 106 -10.90 -16.03 -19.83
CA ASP A 106 -9.73 -16.62 -19.20
C ASP A 106 -8.71 -17.13 -20.22
N VAL A 107 -8.63 -16.51 -21.40
CA VAL A 107 -7.67 -16.85 -22.47
C VAL A 107 -6.83 -15.63 -22.86
N MET A 108 -5.58 -15.87 -23.29
CA MET A 108 -4.74 -14.87 -23.95
C MET A 108 -3.95 -15.47 -25.12
N PHE A 109 -3.82 -14.70 -26.19
CA PHE A 109 -2.90 -14.97 -27.28
C PHE A 109 -1.49 -14.51 -26.92
N LEU A 110 -0.48 -15.31 -27.29
CA LEU A 110 0.94 -15.08 -27.02
C LEU A 110 1.79 -15.01 -28.28
N ALA A 111 1.20 -15.22 -29.46
CA ALA A 111 1.88 -15.19 -30.75
C ALA A 111 0.92 -14.78 -31.88
N PRO A 112 1.46 -14.34 -33.04
CA PRO A 112 0.68 -14.07 -34.26
C PRO A 112 -0.08 -15.30 -34.77
N ILE A 113 -1.15 -15.04 -35.52
CA ILE A 113 -2.00 -16.11 -36.09
C ILE A 113 -1.23 -16.99 -37.07
N GLU A 114 -0.24 -16.45 -37.78
CA GLU A 114 0.61 -17.20 -38.69
C GLU A 114 1.40 -18.29 -37.96
N ASP A 115 1.95 -17.98 -36.78
CA ASP A 115 2.72 -18.93 -35.99
C ASP A 115 1.83 -20.05 -35.43
N ILE A 116 0.62 -19.71 -35.00
CA ILE A 116 -0.40 -20.67 -34.54
C ILE A 116 -0.75 -21.63 -35.68
N VAL A 117 -1.04 -21.11 -36.88
CA VAL A 117 -1.41 -21.92 -38.04
C VAL A 117 -0.24 -22.74 -38.57
N ASN A 118 0.98 -22.20 -38.57
CA ASN A 118 2.18 -22.93 -38.97
C ASN A 118 2.44 -24.09 -38.00
N LYS A 119 2.30 -23.87 -36.69
CA LYS A 119 2.42 -24.93 -35.69
C LYS A 119 1.30 -25.96 -35.88
N PHE A 120 0.05 -25.57 -36.12
CA PHE A 120 -1.05 -26.49 -36.41
C PHE A 120 -0.76 -27.38 -37.63
N LYS A 121 -0.29 -26.79 -38.74
CA LYS A 121 0.07 -27.52 -39.96
C LYS A 121 1.26 -28.47 -39.78
N SER A 122 2.05 -28.31 -38.71
CA SER A 122 3.15 -29.23 -38.40
C SER A 122 2.70 -30.54 -37.75
N PHE A 123 1.47 -30.60 -37.23
CA PHE A 123 0.89 -31.84 -36.70
C PHE A 123 0.59 -32.81 -37.85
N LYS A 124 1.16 -34.01 -37.75
CA LYS A 124 1.04 -35.02 -38.80
C LYS A 124 -0.35 -35.65 -38.77
N ASP A 125 -0.96 -35.76 -39.95
CA ASP A 125 -2.25 -36.40 -40.16
C ASP A 125 -3.37 -35.84 -39.26
N THR A 126 -3.34 -34.53 -39.01
CA THR A 126 -4.32 -33.83 -38.17
C THR A 126 -5.15 -32.87 -39.01
N ARG A 127 -6.47 -32.94 -38.87
CA ARG A 127 -7.41 -31.97 -39.47
C ARG A 127 -8.16 -31.14 -38.44
N VAL A 128 -8.29 -31.65 -37.21
CA VAL A 128 -8.78 -30.90 -36.06
C VAL A 128 -7.87 -31.19 -34.88
N LEU A 129 -7.37 -30.14 -34.24
CA LEU A 129 -6.52 -30.22 -33.05
C LEU A 129 -7.25 -29.54 -31.88
N PHE A 130 -7.55 -30.32 -30.85
CA PHE A 130 -8.06 -29.78 -29.59
C PHE A 130 -6.90 -29.52 -28.62
N SER A 131 -7.10 -28.55 -27.72
CA SER A 131 -6.23 -28.39 -26.57
C SER A 131 -6.31 -29.62 -25.66
N ALA A 132 -5.23 -29.88 -24.93
CA ALA A 132 -5.15 -31.02 -24.02
C ALA A 132 -4.91 -30.57 -22.57
N GLU A 133 -5.39 -31.35 -21.61
CA GLU A 133 -5.21 -31.10 -20.18
C GLU A 133 -4.90 -32.39 -19.38
N GLN A 134 -4.58 -32.22 -18.10
CA GLN A 134 -4.24 -33.31 -17.20
C GLN A 134 -5.45 -34.04 -16.61
N PHE A 135 -6.65 -33.42 -16.60
CA PHE A 135 -7.83 -34.00 -15.97
C PHE A 135 -8.85 -34.51 -16.99
N CYS A 136 -9.39 -35.71 -16.76
CA CYS A 136 -10.52 -36.22 -17.53
C CYS A 136 -11.81 -35.67 -16.90
N TRP A 137 -12.29 -34.55 -17.43
CA TRP A 137 -13.48 -33.84 -16.94
C TRP A 137 -14.53 -33.71 -18.07
N PRO A 138 -15.84 -33.71 -17.76
CA PRO A 138 -16.44 -33.85 -16.43
C PRO A 138 -16.57 -35.30 -15.94
N ASP A 139 -16.56 -36.30 -16.83
CA ASP A 139 -16.69 -37.72 -16.46
C ASP A 139 -15.34 -38.43 -16.44
N SER A 140 -14.77 -38.58 -15.25
CA SER A 140 -13.46 -39.23 -15.05
C SER A 140 -13.44 -40.72 -15.43
N LYS A 141 -14.62 -41.37 -15.53
CA LYS A 141 -14.71 -42.78 -15.95
C LYS A 141 -14.36 -42.99 -17.42
N LEU A 142 -14.38 -41.92 -18.22
CA LEU A 142 -14.02 -41.96 -19.63
C LEU A 142 -12.51 -42.04 -19.86
N ALA A 143 -11.69 -41.80 -18.83
CA ALA A 143 -10.23 -41.80 -18.94
C ALA A 143 -9.67 -43.09 -19.56
N GLY A 144 -10.24 -44.25 -19.21
CA GLY A 144 -9.80 -45.55 -19.75
C GLY A 144 -10.11 -45.77 -21.24
N GLN A 145 -10.95 -44.93 -21.85
CA GLN A 145 -11.31 -44.99 -23.27
C GLN A 145 -10.40 -44.13 -24.15
N TYR A 146 -9.65 -43.20 -23.55
CA TYR A 146 -8.66 -42.41 -24.28
C TYR A 146 -7.54 -43.31 -24.83
N PRO A 147 -6.91 -42.94 -25.97
CA PRO A 147 -5.74 -43.66 -26.46
C PRO A 147 -4.67 -43.76 -25.38
N LYS A 148 -4.19 -44.99 -25.11
CA LYS A 148 -3.09 -45.22 -24.18
C LYS A 148 -1.82 -44.54 -24.72
N THR A 149 -1.45 -43.43 -24.11
CA THR A 149 -0.33 -42.58 -24.52
C THR A 149 0.42 -42.16 -23.26
N GLU A 150 1.76 -42.20 -23.31
CA GLU A 150 2.62 -41.67 -22.24
C GLU A 150 2.93 -40.21 -22.55
N VAL A 151 1.94 -39.34 -22.32
CA VAL A 151 2.01 -37.92 -22.64
C VAL A 151 1.67 -37.07 -21.43
N ALA A 152 2.13 -35.82 -21.42
CA ALA A 152 1.90 -34.87 -20.33
C ALA A 152 0.41 -34.56 -20.15
N ASN A 153 -0.31 -34.31 -21.25
CA ASN A 153 -1.71 -33.93 -21.24
C ASN A 153 -2.55 -34.94 -22.05
N PRO A 154 -3.13 -35.97 -21.44
CA PRO A 154 -3.79 -37.05 -22.18
C PRO A 154 -5.26 -36.78 -22.55
N TYR A 155 -5.91 -35.79 -21.92
CA TYR A 155 -7.36 -35.59 -22.05
C TYR A 155 -7.70 -34.33 -22.83
N LEU A 156 -8.88 -34.30 -23.48
CA LEU A 156 -9.36 -33.18 -24.28
C LEU A 156 -9.85 -32.04 -23.38
N ASN A 157 -9.53 -30.79 -23.77
CA ASN A 157 -10.16 -29.58 -23.25
C ASN A 157 -10.83 -28.79 -24.39
N SER A 158 -12.09 -28.37 -24.19
CA SER A 158 -12.90 -27.70 -25.22
C SER A 158 -12.67 -26.19 -25.33
N GLY A 159 -11.96 -25.57 -24.39
CA GLY A 159 -11.73 -24.12 -24.36
C GLY A 159 -10.79 -23.60 -25.44
N GLY A 160 -10.20 -24.49 -26.24
CA GLY A 160 -9.40 -24.12 -27.41
C GLY A 160 -9.28 -25.26 -28.41
N PHE A 161 -9.54 -24.99 -29.68
CA PHE A 161 -9.30 -25.93 -30.78
C PHE A 161 -9.13 -25.22 -32.12
N ILE A 162 -8.38 -25.83 -33.02
CA ILE A 162 -8.15 -25.34 -34.38
C ILE A 162 -8.38 -26.46 -35.39
N GLY A 163 -9.08 -26.17 -36.48
CA GLY A 163 -9.39 -27.17 -37.49
C GLY A 163 -9.92 -26.60 -38.79
N TYR A 164 -10.12 -27.48 -39.77
CA TYR A 164 -10.70 -27.12 -41.06
C TYR A 164 -12.23 -27.01 -40.98
N LEU A 165 -12.80 -26.10 -41.76
CA LEU A 165 -14.22 -25.75 -41.74
C LEU A 165 -15.13 -26.97 -41.98
N ALA A 166 -14.77 -27.85 -42.92
CA ALA A 166 -15.54 -29.06 -43.22
C ALA A 166 -15.68 -29.99 -41.99
N GLU A 167 -14.55 -30.33 -41.36
CA GLU A 167 -14.52 -31.24 -40.22
C GLU A 167 -15.18 -30.63 -38.98
N LEU A 168 -14.96 -29.35 -38.73
CA LEU A 168 -15.62 -28.64 -37.62
C LEU A 168 -17.14 -28.59 -37.82
N SER A 169 -17.61 -28.42 -39.06
CA SER A 169 -19.03 -28.52 -39.36
C SER A 169 -19.57 -29.91 -39.04
N GLU A 170 -18.87 -30.99 -39.36
CA GLU A 170 -19.30 -32.36 -39.03
C GLU A 170 -19.34 -32.57 -37.51
N ILE A 171 -18.31 -32.13 -36.78
CA ILE A 171 -18.23 -32.21 -35.32
C ILE A 171 -19.41 -31.49 -34.66
N LEU A 172 -19.69 -30.23 -35.05
CA LEU A 172 -20.77 -29.41 -34.46
C LEU A 172 -22.18 -29.91 -34.85
N ASN A 173 -22.29 -30.76 -35.87
CA ASN A 173 -23.55 -31.35 -36.31
C ASN A 173 -23.74 -32.80 -35.85
N TYR A 174 -22.78 -33.39 -35.13
CA TYR A 174 -22.82 -34.78 -34.70
C TYR A 174 -24.13 -35.14 -33.99
N LYS A 175 -24.50 -34.36 -32.96
CA LYS A 175 -25.77 -34.50 -32.22
C LYS A 175 -26.32 -33.13 -31.79
N PRO A 176 -27.64 -33.00 -31.60
CA PRO A 176 -28.24 -31.84 -30.92
C PRO A 176 -27.71 -31.70 -29.50
N VAL A 177 -27.52 -30.45 -29.06
CA VAL A 177 -27.02 -30.11 -27.72
C VAL A 177 -27.91 -29.02 -27.12
N LYS A 178 -28.31 -29.17 -25.86
CA LYS A 178 -29.05 -28.13 -25.13
C LYS A 178 -28.05 -27.10 -24.60
N ASP A 179 -28.52 -25.87 -24.38
CA ASP A 179 -27.65 -24.81 -23.86
C ASP A 179 -26.98 -25.18 -22.53
N LEU A 180 -27.70 -25.88 -21.65
CA LEU A 180 -27.22 -26.35 -20.34
C LEU A 180 -26.39 -27.64 -20.39
N ASP A 181 -26.29 -28.30 -21.54
CA ASP A 181 -25.44 -29.49 -21.65
C ASP A 181 -23.95 -29.07 -21.59
N ASP A 182 -23.09 -30.01 -21.25
CA ASP A 182 -21.65 -29.75 -21.11
C ASP A 182 -20.92 -29.76 -22.45
N ASP A 183 -20.24 -28.67 -22.78
CA ASP A 183 -19.52 -28.55 -24.04
C ASP A 183 -18.31 -29.47 -24.10
N GLN A 184 -17.54 -29.59 -23.02
CA GLN A 184 -16.37 -30.47 -22.95
C GLN A 184 -16.75 -31.95 -23.11
N LEU A 185 -17.83 -32.41 -22.50
CA LEU A 185 -18.37 -33.76 -22.62
C LEU A 185 -18.87 -34.04 -24.04
N TYR A 186 -19.45 -33.05 -24.72
CA TYR A 186 -19.87 -33.17 -26.11
C TYR A 186 -18.68 -33.51 -27.01
N TYR A 187 -17.61 -32.71 -26.96
CA TYR A 187 -16.40 -32.95 -27.76
C TYR A 187 -15.65 -34.20 -27.33
N THR A 188 -15.60 -34.50 -26.03
CA THR A 188 -14.98 -35.72 -25.49
C THR A 188 -15.63 -36.98 -26.08
N LYS A 189 -16.97 -37.04 -26.12
CA LYS A 189 -17.69 -38.20 -26.70
C LYS A 189 -17.37 -38.41 -28.18
N ILE A 190 -17.20 -37.33 -28.94
CA ILE A 190 -16.81 -37.39 -30.36
C ILE A 190 -15.37 -37.88 -30.50
N TYR A 191 -14.44 -37.39 -29.68
CA TYR A 191 -13.04 -37.82 -29.71
C TYR A 191 -12.84 -39.30 -29.29
N LEU A 192 -13.69 -39.80 -28.38
CA LEU A 192 -13.66 -41.18 -27.93
C LEU A 192 -14.28 -42.17 -28.92
N ASP A 193 -15.15 -41.69 -29.80
CA ASP A 193 -15.61 -42.48 -30.94
C ASP A 193 -14.45 -42.70 -31.91
N LYS A 194 -13.96 -43.95 -31.97
CA LYS A 194 -12.78 -44.31 -32.75
C LYS A 194 -12.97 -44.07 -34.24
N GLU A 195 -14.16 -44.33 -34.77
CA GLU A 195 -14.44 -44.18 -36.20
C GLU A 195 -14.44 -42.70 -36.58
N LEU A 196 -15.16 -41.87 -35.79
CA LEU A 196 -15.18 -40.42 -36.01
C LEU A 196 -13.81 -39.78 -35.81
N ARG A 197 -13.08 -40.15 -34.76
CA ARG A 197 -11.73 -39.61 -34.51
C ARG A 197 -10.80 -39.89 -35.69
N GLN A 198 -10.89 -41.09 -36.29
CA GLN A 198 -10.05 -41.48 -37.42
C GLN A 198 -10.50 -40.82 -38.73
N SER A 199 -11.81 -40.77 -39.01
CA SER A 199 -12.33 -40.16 -40.24
C SER A 199 -12.07 -38.64 -40.27
N LEU A 200 -12.29 -37.96 -39.15
CA LEU A 200 -12.11 -36.51 -39.00
C LEU A 200 -10.68 -36.12 -38.62
N LYS A 201 -9.79 -37.09 -38.41
CA LYS A 201 -8.38 -36.89 -38.08
C LYS A 201 -8.20 -35.94 -36.88
N ILE A 202 -8.93 -36.24 -35.80
CA ILE A 202 -8.93 -35.43 -34.57
C ILE A 202 -7.71 -35.82 -33.72
N SER A 203 -6.92 -34.84 -33.32
CA SER A 203 -5.75 -34.98 -32.45
C SER A 203 -5.84 -34.05 -31.24
N LEU A 204 -5.03 -34.31 -30.21
CA LEU A 204 -4.89 -33.44 -29.03
C LEU A 204 -3.49 -32.85 -28.97
N ASP A 205 -3.37 -31.60 -28.51
CA ASP A 205 -2.09 -30.92 -28.28
C ASP A 205 -1.41 -31.37 -26.97
N HIS A 206 -0.99 -32.63 -26.96
CA HIS A 206 -0.47 -33.33 -25.78
C HIS A 206 0.75 -32.66 -25.11
N GLU A 207 1.55 -31.93 -25.88
CA GLU A 207 2.80 -31.28 -25.45
C GLU A 207 2.65 -29.77 -25.21
N SER A 208 1.43 -29.22 -25.35
CA SER A 208 1.14 -27.79 -25.23
C SER A 208 1.94 -26.92 -26.21
N LYS A 209 2.06 -27.38 -27.47
CA LYS A 209 2.78 -26.66 -28.54
C LYS A 209 2.06 -25.38 -28.98
N ILE A 210 0.74 -25.38 -28.89
CA ILE A 210 -0.14 -24.26 -29.20
C ILE A 210 -0.88 -23.84 -27.95
N PHE A 211 -1.55 -24.77 -27.28
CA PHE A 211 -2.46 -24.49 -26.17
C PHE A 211 -1.87 -24.92 -24.82
N GLN A 212 -1.76 -23.96 -23.89
CA GLN A 212 -1.42 -24.22 -22.50
C GLN A 212 -2.64 -24.02 -21.61
N ASN A 213 -3.26 -25.12 -21.21
CA ASN A 213 -4.24 -25.13 -20.13
C ASN A 213 -3.50 -25.07 -18.79
N LEU A 214 -3.91 -24.20 -17.86
CA LEU A 214 -3.20 -23.98 -16.60
C LEU A 214 -3.67 -24.92 -15.48
N ASN A 215 -4.91 -25.41 -15.50
CA ASN A 215 -5.41 -26.30 -14.45
C ASN A 215 -4.62 -27.61 -14.42
N GLY A 216 -4.03 -27.93 -13.27
CA GLY A 216 -3.13 -29.08 -13.10
C GLY A 216 -1.68 -28.84 -13.56
N ALA A 217 -1.44 -27.84 -14.43
CA ALA A 217 -0.12 -27.57 -15.02
C ALA A 217 0.55 -26.29 -14.47
N LEU A 218 0.07 -25.72 -13.35
CA LEU A 218 0.64 -24.48 -12.79
C LEU A 218 2.12 -24.60 -12.45
N SER A 219 2.59 -25.76 -11.97
CA SER A 219 4.01 -26.03 -11.70
C SER A 219 4.86 -26.17 -12.96
N ASP A 220 4.20 -26.47 -14.08
CA ASP A 220 4.87 -26.78 -15.34
C ASP A 220 5.14 -25.51 -16.15
N VAL A 221 4.53 -24.38 -15.77
CA VAL A 221 4.62 -23.11 -16.49
C VAL A 221 5.51 -22.14 -15.72
N GLN A 222 6.51 -21.58 -16.40
CA GLN A 222 7.35 -20.51 -15.85
C GLN A 222 7.31 -19.27 -16.74
N LEU A 223 7.12 -18.11 -16.11
CA LEU A 223 7.32 -16.82 -16.76
C LEU A 223 8.82 -16.55 -16.91
N ARG A 224 9.27 -16.39 -18.14
CA ARG A 224 10.66 -16.05 -18.50
C ARG A 224 10.74 -14.55 -18.78
N SER A 225 11.14 -13.77 -17.78
CA SER A 225 11.24 -12.30 -17.86
C SER A 225 12.66 -11.77 -18.03
N ASN A 226 13.67 -12.50 -17.54
CA ASN A 226 15.08 -12.13 -17.65
C ASN A 226 15.75 -12.95 -18.76
N THR A 227 15.49 -12.58 -20.02
CA THR A 227 16.05 -13.26 -21.19
C THR A 227 16.63 -12.25 -22.19
N THR A 228 17.22 -12.74 -23.27
CA THR A 228 17.65 -11.88 -24.40
C THR A 228 16.47 -11.33 -25.21
N GLU A 229 15.25 -11.82 -24.98
CA GLU A 229 14.06 -11.33 -25.66
C GLU A 229 13.53 -10.07 -24.98
N ASP A 230 13.07 -9.12 -25.81
CA ASP A 230 12.57 -7.83 -25.34
C ASP A 230 11.31 -7.95 -24.47
N TRP A 231 10.55 -9.03 -24.64
CA TRP A 231 9.26 -9.26 -23.98
C TRP A 231 9.24 -10.60 -23.25
N PRO A 232 8.67 -10.65 -22.02
CA PRO A 232 8.50 -11.91 -21.32
C PRO A 232 7.59 -12.89 -22.07
N TYR A 233 7.88 -14.18 -21.93
CA TYR A 233 7.08 -15.27 -22.46
C TYR A 233 6.89 -16.37 -21.40
N ILE A 234 5.93 -17.26 -21.61
CA ILE A 234 5.81 -18.47 -20.79
C ILE A 234 6.46 -19.66 -21.50
N GLU A 235 7.10 -20.51 -20.69
CA GLU A 235 7.65 -21.79 -21.12
C GLU A 235 7.00 -22.90 -20.31
N ASN A 236 6.57 -23.96 -21.00
CA ASN A 236 6.26 -25.21 -20.34
C ASN A 236 7.57 -25.95 -20.08
N VAL A 237 8.02 -25.99 -18.82
CA VAL A 237 9.32 -26.55 -18.46
C VAL A 237 9.35 -28.08 -18.49
N VAL A 238 8.20 -28.74 -18.55
CA VAL A 238 8.08 -30.20 -18.68
C VAL A 238 8.24 -30.60 -20.14
N THR A 239 7.52 -29.95 -21.06
CA THR A 239 7.54 -30.28 -22.49
C THR A 239 8.59 -29.51 -23.28
N LYS A 240 9.20 -28.48 -22.67
CA LYS A 240 10.15 -27.53 -23.29
C LYS A 240 9.55 -26.74 -24.46
N GLU A 241 8.22 -26.68 -24.53
CA GLU A 241 7.52 -25.89 -25.54
C GLU A 241 7.25 -24.46 -25.05
N ARG A 242 7.04 -23.58 -26.03
CA ARG A 242 6.57 -22.21 -25.81
C ARG A 242 5.15 -22.10 -26.37
N PRO A 243 4.13 -22.22 -25.50
CA PRO A 243 2.75 -22.18 -25.93
C PRO A 243 2.40 -20.84 -26.58
N LEU A 244 1.48 -20.88 -27.54
CA LEU A 244 1.05 -19.73 -28.34
C LEU A 244 -0.27 -19.12 -27.85
N ILE A 245 -1.02 -19.90 -27.06
CA ILE A 245 -2.29 -19.55 -26.44
C ILE A 245 -2.26 -20.10 -25.02
N VAL A 246 -2.59 -19.27 -24.04
CA VAL A 246 -2.73 -19.69 -22.64
C VAL A 246 -4.20 -19.62 -22.23
N HIS A 247 -4.68 -20.67 -21.58
CA HIS A 247 -6.05 -20.81 -21.10
C HIS A 247 -6.03 -21.15 -19.61
N ALA A 248 -6.64 -20.28 -18.81
CA ALA A 248 -6.63 -20.37 -17.36
C ALA A 248 -7.88 -21.06 -16.81
N ASN A 249 -8.16 -22.23 -17.39
CA ASN A 249 -9.32 -23.04 -17.07
C ASN A 249 -9.44 -23.35 -15.57
N GLY A 250 -10.69 -23.53 -15.12
CA GLY A 250 -11.01 -23.85 -13.73
C GLY A 250 -10.53 -22.77 -12.74
N PRO A 251 -9.80 -23.15 -11.68
CA PRO A 251 -9.41 -22.23 -10.60
C PRO A 251 -8.19 -21.34 -10.94
N SER A 252 -7.69 -21.37 -12.17
CA SER A 252 -6.39 -20.76 -12.53
C SER A 252 -6.48 -19.29 -12.96
N LYS A 253 -7.67 -18.68 -12.91
CA LYS A 253 -7.93 -17.31 -13.41
C LYS A 253 -7.01 -16.25 -12.79
N LEU A 254 -6.70 -16.36 -11.50
CA LEU A 254 -5.80 -15.42 -10.81
C LEU A 254 -4.36 -15.54 -11.28
N THR A 255 -3.90 -16.75 -11.60
CA THR A 255 -2.58 -16.95 -12.21
C THR A 255 -2.50 -16.23 -13.55
N LEU A 256 -3.54 -16.29 -14.37
CA LEU A 256 -3.55 -15.56 -15.64
C LEU A 256 -3.66 -14.05 -15.46
N ASN A 257 -4.32 -13.56 -14.41
CA ASN A 257 -4.27 -12.14 -14.07
C ASN A 257 -2.83 -11.70 -13.79
N HIS A 258 -2.09 -12.49 -13.01
CA HIS A 258 -0.68 -12.24 -12.73
C HIS A 258 0.19 -12.32 -14.00
N LEU A 259 0.09 -13.40 -14.78
CA LEU A 259 0.81 -13.55 -16.05
C LEU A 259 0.47 -12.43 -17.05
N GLY A 260 -0.79 -12.01 -17.09
CA GLY A 260 -1.28 -10.96 -17.99
C GLY A 260 -0.67 -9.58 -17.73
N ASN A 261 -0.10 -9.34 -16.54
CA ASN A 261 0.68 -8.13 -16.26
C ASN A 261 1.96 -8.05 -17.09
N TYR A 262 2.47 -9.18 -17.57
CA TYR A 262 3.73 -9.29 -18.31
C TYR A 262 3.53 -9.68 -19.78
N LEU A 263 2.68 -10.69 -20.01
CA LEU A 263 2.43 -11.29 -21.32
C LEU A 263 1.65 -10.37 -22.25
N ALA A 264 1.62 -10.72 -23.55
CA ALA A 264 1.02 -9.90 -24.61
C ALA A 264 1.55 -8.45 -24.61
N LYS A 265 2.87 -8.34 -24.44
CA LYS A 265 3.60 -7.06 -24.42
C LYS A 265 3.01 -6.06 -23.42
N SER A 266 2.70 -6.52 -22.22
CA SER A 266 2.13 -5.66 -21.17
C SER A 266 3.22 -4.93 -20.38
N TRP A 267 4.29 -5.65 -20.02
CA TRP A 267 5.41 -5.11 -19.27
C TRP A 267 6.72 -5.84 -19.59
N SER A 268 7.84 -5.11 -19.70
CA SER A 268 9.18 -5.71 -19.75
C SER A 268 10.24 -4.84 -19.06
N MET A 269 11.40 -5.43 -18.75
CA MET A 269 12.54 -4.70 -18.19
C MET A 269 13.07 -3.61 -19.13
N LYS A 270 12.92 -3.81 -20.44
CA LYS A 270 13.46 -2.91 -21.47
C LYS A 270 12.50 -1.76 -21.79
N GLU A 271 11.23 -2.08 -22.00
CA GLU A 271 10.22 -1.11 -22.46
C GLU A 271 9.39 -0.53 -21.30
N GLY A 272 9.44 -1.14 -20.12
CA GLY A 272 8.61 -0.78 -18.98
C GLY A 272 7.14 -1.17 -19.19
N CYS A 273 6.22 -0.41 -18.60
CA CYS A 273 4.79 -0.69 -18.64
C CYS A 273 4.13 -0.11 -19.90
N ALA A 274 3.87 -0.94 -20.90
CA ALA A 274 3.12 -0.54 -22.09
C ALA A 274 1.65 -0.22 -21.74
N LEU A 275 1.04 -1.08 -20.92
CA LEU A 275 -0.36 -0.94 -20.46
C LEU A 275 -0.68 0.42 -19.84
N CYS A 276 0.28 1.00 -19.13
CA CYS A 276 0.14 2.27 -18.42
C CYS A 276 -0.12 3.45 -19.36
N THR A 277 0.28 3.33 -20.62
CA THR A 277 0.05 4.38 -21.64
C THR A 277 -1.22 4.12 -22.45
N GLU A 278 -1.58 2.86 -22.69
CA GLU A 278 -2.69 2.49 -23.58
C GLU A 278 -4.07 2.88 -23.05
N LYS A 279 -4.28 2.77 -21.72
CA LYS A 279 -5.57 3.13 -21.10
C LYS A 279 -5.64 4.60 -20.65
N LYS A 280 -4.56 5.37 -20.79
CA LYS A 280 -4.46 6.72 -20.25
C LYS A 280 -5.46 7.66 -20.90
N ILE A 281 -6.20 8.41 -20.06
CA ILE A 281 -7.22 9.37 -20.46
C ILE A 281 -6.73 10.78 -20.13
N GLU A 282 -6.89 11.71 -21.06
CA GLU A 282 -6.65 13.13 -20.81
C GLU A 282 -7.82 13.75 -20.03
N LEU A 283 -7.54 14.31 -18.86
CA LEU A 283 -8.53 15.04 -18.06
C LEU A 283 -8.59 16.49 -18.53
N LYS A 284 -9.76 16.92 -18.99
CA LYS A 284 -10.02 18.32 -19.33
C LYS A 284 -10.72 19.02 -18.17
N GLU A 285 -10.21 20.20 -17.77
CA GLU A 285 -10.72 20.95 -16.61
C GLU A 285 -12.21 21.29 -16.70
N ASN A 286 -12.72 21.54 -17.91
CA ASN A 286 -14.13 21.85 -18.15
C ASN A 286 -15.05 20.61 -18.14
N GLU A 287 -14.50 19.40 -18.22
CA GLU A 287 -15.23 18.13 -18.34
C GLU A 287 -14.89 17.17 -17.19
N LEU A 288 -14.41 17.69 -16.05
CA LEU A 288 -14.07 16.86 -14.89
C LEU A 288 -15.30 16.08 -14.36
N PRO A 289 -15.15 14.75 -14.13
CA PRO A 289 -16.23 13.91 -13.63
C PRO A 289 -16.64 14.27 -12.20
N SER A 290 -17.86 13.90 -11.82
CA SER A 290 -18.28 14.01 -10.42
C SER A 290 -17.70 12.84 -9.61
N VAL A 291 -17.09 13.13 -8.45
CA VAL A 291 -16.44 12.11 -7.63
C VAL A 291 -17.04 12.12 -6.23
N MET A 292 -17.43 10.95 -5.73
CA MET A 292 -17.71 10.79 -4.31
C MET A 292 -16.41 10.44 -3.58
N VAL A 293 -15.98 11.29 -2.66
CA VAL A 293 -14.85 11.01 -1.76
C VAL A 293 -15.44 10.44 -0.47
N ALA A 294 -15.25 9.14 -0.26
CA ALA A 294 -15.73 8.41 0.91
C ALA A 294 -14.57 8.15 1.85
N VAL A 295 -14.62 8.79 3.02
CA VAL A 295 -13.57 8.79 4.02
C VAL A 295 -13.97 7.90 5.19
N PHE A 296 -13.09 6.98 5.61
CA PHE A 296 -13.35 6.01 6.65
C PHE A 296 -12.32 6.11 7.80
N ILE A 297 -12.81 6.39 9.00
CA ILE A 297 -12.01 6.42 10.24
C ILE A 297 -12.52 5.28 11.12
N GLU A 298 -12.00 4.08 10.89
CA GLU A 298 -12.51 2.84 11.51
C GLU A 298 -11.72 2.43 12.78
N GLN A 299 -10.54 3.01 12.97
CA GLN A 299 -9.67 2.74 14.13
C GLN A 299 -8.94 4.00 14.58
N PRO A 300 -8.52 4.09 15.85
CA PRO A 300 -7.68 5.17 16.32
C PRO A 300 -6.46 5.35 15.44
N THR A 301 -6.33 6.53 14.84
CA THR A 301 -5.32 6.81 13.82
C THR A 301 -4.45 7.98 14.25
N PRO A 302 -3.12 7.77 14.32
CA PRO A 302 -2.17 8.84 14.57
C PRO A 302 -2.29 9.98 13.55
N PHE A 303 -2.04 11.21 14.00
CA PHE A 303 -1.94 12.39 13.14
C PHE A 303 -3.18 12.61 12.25
N LEU A 304 -4.38 12.46 12.84
CA LEU A 304 -5.64 12.57 12.10
C LEU A 304 -5.90 13.99 11.58
N GLU A 305 -5.50 15.03 12.32
CA GLU A 305 -5.60 16.42 11.86
C GLU A 305 -4.91 16.65 10.51
N GLU A 306 -3.70 16.10 10.31
CA GLU A 306 -2.95 16.20 9.06
C GLU A 306 -3.65 15.44 7.93
N PHE A 307 -4.23 14.27 8.24
CA PHE A 307 -5.05 13.54 7.28
C PHE A 307 -6.28 14.35 6.84
N LEU A 308 -7.00 14.95 7.79
CA LEU A 308 -8.16 15.80 7.49
C LEU A 308 -7.75 17.03 6.66
N GLN A 309 -6.63 17.68 7.00
CA GLN A 309 -6.07 18.77 6.22
C GLN A 309 -5.70 18.34 4.79
N GLN A 310 -5.16 17.13 4.63
CA GLN A 310 -4.83 16.56 3.33
C GLN A 310 -6.06 16.41 2.42
N LEU A 311 -7.24 16.09 2.97
CA LEU A 311 -8.50 16.04 2.21
C LEU A 311 -8.84 17.41 1.60
N ASN A 312 -8.55 18.51 2.30
CA ASN A 312 -8.69 19.86 1.77
C ASN A 312 -7.68 20.15 0.67
N ASN A 313 -6.48 19.58 0.76
CA ASN A 313 -5.40 19.77 -0.21
C ASN A 313 -5.50 18.87 -1.45
N ILE A 314 -6.47 17.95 -1.54
CA ILE A 314 -6.73 17.19 -2.79
C ILE A 314 -6.94 18.19 -3.93
N ASP A 315 -6.11 18.06 -4.97
CA ASP A 315 -6.11 18.88 -6.19
C ASP A 315 -7.27 18.47 -7.09
N TYR A 316 -8.48 18.83 -6.67
CA TYR A 316 -9.71 18.61 -7.42
C TYR A 316 -10.78 19.61 -6.97
N PRO A 317 -11.61 20.17 -7.88
CA PRO A 317 -12.61 21.16 -7.51
C PRO A 317 -13.59 20.61 -6.47
N LYS A 318 -13.69 21.26 -5.30
CA LYS A 318 -14.59 20.81 -4.22
C LYS A 318 -16.06 20.79 -4.64
N SER A 319 -16.45 21.67 -5.57
CA SER A 319 -17.77 21.69 -6.21
C SER A 319 -18.09 20.47 -7.08
N LYS A 320 -17.09 19.62 -7.38
CA LYS A 320 -17.23 18.34 -8.09
C LYS A 320 -17.09 17.13 -7.14
N ILE A 321 -16.92 17.37 -5.84
CA ILE A 321 -16.75 16.33 -4.84
C ILE A 321 -18.01 16.19 -3.99
N HIS A 322 -18.53 14.97 -3.91
CA HIS A 322 -19.52 14.57 -2.90
C HIS A 322 -18.78 13.90 -1.73
N LEU A 323 -18.73 14.54 -0.57
CA LEU A 323 -18.04 14.01 0.61
C LEU A 323 -18.96 13.10 1.43
N ILE A 324 -18.47 11.92 1.79
CA ILE A 324 -18.98 11.12 2.90
C ILE A 324 -17.84 10.97 3.89
N LEU A 325 -18.05 11.40 5.13
CA LEU A 325 -17.07 11.31 6.20
C LEU A 325 -17.62 10.40 7.30
N ARG A 326 -17.09 9.21 7.41
CA ARG A 326 -17.42 8.26 8.47
C ARG A 326 -16.35 8.29 9.55
N ASN A 327 -16.81 8.45 10.79
CA ASN A 327 -16.03 8.24 11.99
C ASN A 327 -16.68 7.14 12.83
N ASN A 328 -15.91 6.10 13.15
CA ASN A 328 -16.31 5.03 14.08
C ASN A 328 -15.56 5.14 15.42
N VAL A 329 -14.67 6.13 15.58
CA VAL A 329 -13.79 6.28 16.74
C VAL A 329 -14.22 7.48 17.56
N GLU A 330 -14.80 7.23 18.74
CA GLU A 330 -15.30 8.28 19.63
C GLU A 330 -14.21 9.30 20.01
N TYR A 331 -12.98 8.84 20.23
CA TYR A 331 -11.82 9.70 20.52
C TYR A 331 -11.60 10.81 19.46
N HIS A 332 -11.86 10.50 18.18
CA HIS A 332 -11.65 11.44 17.07
C HIS A 332 -12.88 12.33 16.78
N GLU A 333 -13.98 12.18 17.52
CA GLU A 333 -15.25 12.81 17.15
C GLU A 333 -15.20 14.35 17.14
N THR A 334 -14.46 14.95 18.09
CA THR A 334 -14.30 16.40 18.19
C THR A 334 -13.57 16.98 16.97
N GLU A 335 -12.37 16.48 16.67
CA GLU A 335 -11.55 16.95 15.55
C GLU A 335 -12.22 16.69 14.19
N VAL A 336 -12.92 15.56 14.04
CA VAL A 336 -13.72 15.26 12.84
C VAL A 336 -14.91 16.20 12.69
N ASP A 337 -15.61 16.54 13.79
CA ASP A 337 -16.74 17.47 13.74
C ASP A 337 -16.29 18.88 13.38
N GLU A 338 -15.23 19.37 14.01
CA GLU A 338 -14.65 20.68 13.71
C GLU A 338 -14.25 20.79 12.24
N PHE A 339 -13.55 19.79 11.70
CA PHE A 339 -13.22 19.73 10.28
C PHE A 339 -14.48 19.73 9.40
N PHE A 340 -15.47 18.91 9.74
CA PHE A 340 -16.69 18.81 8.94
C PHE A 340 -17.46 20.13 8.91
N GLN A 341 -17.70 20.76 10.07
CA GLN A 341 -18.41 22.04 10.18
C GLN A 341 -17.69 23.17 9.42
N ALA A 342 -16.36 23.18 9.44
CA ALA A 342 -15.56 24.18 8.73
C ALA A 342 -15.62 24.02 7.21
N ASN A 343 -15.79 22.80 6.69
CA ASN A 343 -15.57 22.51 5.26
C ASN A 343 -16.80 22.05 4.47
N PHE A 344 -17.87 21.57 5.11
CA PHE A 344 -18.97 20.88 4.42
C PHE A 344 -19.63 21.70 3.30
N LYS A 345 -19.68 23.03 3.43
CA LYS A 345 -20.28 23.95 2.44
C LYS A 345 -19.47 24.11 1.16
N ASN A 346 -18.18 23.75 1.18
CA ASN A 346 -17.30 23.86 0.02
C ASN A 346 -17.51 22.71 -0.97
N TYR A 347 -18.08 21.60 -0.51
CA TYR A 347 -18.34 20.39 -1.29
C TYR A 347 -19.68 20.46 -2.01
N ALA A 348 -19.82 19.72 -3.13
CA ALA A 348 -21.08 19.62 -3.86
C ALA A 348 -22.22 19.09 -2.96
N THR A 349 -21.90 18.05 -2.18
CA THR A 349 -22.70 17.61 -1.03
C THR A 349 -21.75 17.04 0.01
N ALA A 350 -22.09 17.13 1.29
CA ALA A 350 -21.34 16.48 2.35
C ALA A 350 -22.30 15.76 3.30
N LYS A 351 -21.98 14.53 3.70
CA LYS A 351 -22.67 13.81 4.78
C LYS A 351 -21.67 13.20 5.75
N ARG A 352 -22.12 13.03 6.98
CA ARG A 352 -21.35 12.44 8.07
C ARG A 352 -22.05 11.17 8.57
N ILE A 353 -21.27 10.17 8.96
CA ILE A 353 -21.70 9.00 9.74
C ILE A 353 -20.88 9.03 11.02
N LYS A 354 -21.55 9.06 12.17
CA LYS A 354 -20.94 9.22 13.49
C LYS A 354 -20.77 7.88 14.21
N PRO A 355 -19.92 7.81 15.25
CA PRO A 355 -19.83 6.60 16.08
C PRO A 355 -21.17 6.25 16.73
N SER A 356 -21.98 7.26 17.08
CA SER A 356 -23.31 7.10 17.68
C SER A 356 -24.38 6.56 16.75
N ASP A 357 -24.09 6.38 15.45
CA ASP A 357 -25.05 5.83 14.49
C ASP A 357 -25.06 4.28 14.51
N PHE A 358 -24.09 3.65 15.20
CA PHE A 358 -23.97 2.19 15.36
C PHE A 358 -23.98 1.40 14.03
N ILE A 359 -23.40 1.98 12.97
CA ILE A 359 -23.28 1.34 11.66
C ILE A 359 -21.94 0.60 11.59
N SER A 360 -21.93 -0.65 11.13
CA SER A 360 -20.68 -1.39 10.91
C SER A 360 -19.86 -0.82 9.74
N GLU A 361 -18.57 -1.15 9.68
CA GLU A 361 -17.71 -0.70 8.58
C GLU A 361 -18.25 -1.13 7.21
N GLY A 362 -18.58 -2.42 7.07
CA GLY A 362 -19.12 -2.98 5.82
C GLY A 362 -20.42 -2.31 5.39
N GLU A 363 -21.34 -2.03 6.33
CA GLU A 363 -22.58 -1.30 6.03
C GLU A 363 -22.29 0.12 5.55
N ALA A 364 -21.36 0.84 6.18
CA ALA A 364 -21.07 2.21 5.78
C ALA A 364 -20.32 2.33 4.45
N ARG A 365 -19.39 1.42 4.16
CA ARG A 365 -18.76 1.32 2.83
C ARG A 365 -19.82 1.00 1.77
N THR A 366 -20.77 0.13 2.09
CA THR A 366 -21.91 -0.19 1.22
C THR A 366 -22.83 1.02 1.01
N ILE A 367 -23.16 1.78 2.06
CA ILE A 367 -23.93 3.03 1.95
C ILE A 367 -23.24 4.04 1.03
N ALA A 368 -21.92 4.20 1.14
CA ALA A 368 -21.17 5.10 0.29
C ALA A 368 -21.23 4.65 -1.19
N LYS A 369 -20.93 3.37 -1.45
CA LYS A 369 -21.03 2.78 -2.79
C LYS A 369 -22.43 2.93 -3.37
N ASP A 370 -23.47 2.50 -2.66
CA ASP A 370 -24.85 2.49 -3.16
C ASP A 370 -25.39 3.89 -3.38
N ARG A 371 -25.03 4.85 -2.52
CA ARG A 371 -25.38 6.25 -2.76
C ARG A 371 -24.72 6.76 -4.03
N CYS A 372 -23.47 6.39 -4.28
CA CYS A 372 -22.80 6.77 -5.51
C CYS A 372 -23.48 6.14 -6.73
N VAL A 373 -23.68 4.81 -6.72
CA VAL A 373 -24.37 4.05 -7.78
C VAL A 373 -25.73 4.65 -8.15
N ASN A 374 -26.51 5.06 -7.14
CA ASN A 374 -27.85 5.64 -7.29
C ASN A 374 -27.87 7.17 -7.49
N SER A 375 -26.71 7.83 -7.56
CA SER A 375 -26.57 9.27 -7.78
C SER A 375 -25.87 9.58 -9.12
N VAL A 376 -25.68 10.87 -9.39
CA VAL A 376 -24.95 11.39 -10.57
C VAL A 376 -23.43 11.35 -10.42
N CYS A 377 -22.87 10.69 -9.40
CA CYS A 377 -21.42 10.52 -9.33
C CYS A 377 -20.94 9.59 -10.47
N ASP A 378 -19.75 9.85 -10.99
CA ASP A 378 -19.12 9.00 -12.01
C ASP A 378 -18.14 8.03 -11.36
N TYR A 379 -17.49 8.45 -10.27
CA TYR A 379 -16.50 7.68 -9.53
C TYR A 379 -16.71 7.74 -8.02
N LEU A 380 -16.30 6.68 -7.33
CA LEU A 380 -16.11 6.64 -5.87
C LEU A 380 -14.62 6.54 -5.58
N PHE A 381 -14.08 7.50 -4.84
CA PHE A 381 -12.75 7.49 -4.26
C PHE A 381 -12.87 7.15 -2.77
N SER A 382 -12.56 5.91 -2.42
CA SER A 382 -12.53 5.42 -1.04
C SER A 382 -11.16 5.70 -0.45
N ILE A 383 -11.10 6.29 0.74
CA ILE A 383 -9.85 6.57 1.45
C ILE A 383 -10.01 6.40 2.96
N ASP A 384 -9.15 5.59 3.55
CA ASP A 384 -9.10 5.36 4.99
C ASP A 384 -8.14 6.34 5.65
N SER A 385 -8.41 6.66 6.91
CA SER A 385 -7.61 7.57 7.74
C SER A 385 -6.13 7.25 7.85
N VAL A 386 -5.74 5.99 7.64
CA VAL A 386 -4.33 5.56 7.65
C VAL A 386 -3.56 5.96 6.38
N SER A 387 -4.25 6.39 5.32
CA SER A 387 -3.66 6.68 4.02
C SER A 387 -3.19 8.14 3.93
N ARG A 388 -1.88 8.36 3.76
CA ARG A 388 -1.30 9.66 3.40
C ARG A 388 -1.08 9.69 1.91
N VAL A 389 -1.77 10.59 1.21
CA VAL A 389 -1.71 10.71 -0.26
C VAL A 389 -1.36 12.13 -0.71
N LYS A 390 -0.60 12.23 -1.81
CA LYS A 390 -0.26 13.52 -2.42
C LYS A 390 -1.47 14.20 -3.05
N PRO A 391 -1.47 15.55 -3.16
CA PRO A 391 -2.59 16.32 -3.72
C PRO A 391 -3.12 15.83 -5.07
N LYS A 392 -2.23 15.40 -5.97
CA LYS A 392 -2.55 15.03 -7.36
C LYS A 392 -3.01 13.58 -7.54
N THR A 393 -3.05 12.77 -6.48
CA THR A 393 -3.33 11.33 -6.57
C THR A 393 -4.70 11.05 -7.22
N LEU A 394 -5.76 11.76 -6.84
CA LEU A 394 -7.09 11.57 -7.44
C LEU A 394 -7.09 11.82 -8.96
N ARG A 395 -6.49 12.92 -9.41
CA ARG A 395 -6.36 13.22 -10.85
C ARG A 395 -5.58 12.14 -11.58
N TYR A 396 -4.49 11.65 -11.00
CA TYR A 396 -3.73 10.56 -11.60
C TYR A 396 -4.60 9.31 -11.77
N LEU A 397 -5.30 8.86 -10.72
CA LEU A 397 -6.15 7.66 -10.77
C LEU A 397 -7.26 7.80 -11.82
N LEU A 398 -7.91 8.95 -11.90
CA LEU A 398 -8.92 9.25 -12.93
C LEU A 398 -8.32 9.20 -14.34
N SER A 399 -7.11 9.73 -14.54
CA SER A 399 -6.41 9.73 -15.82
C SER A 399 -5.87 8.36 -16.23
N SER A 400 -5.85 7.36 -15.34
CA SER A 400 -5.33 6.03 -15.64
C SER A 400 -6.23 5.23 -16.60
N GLY A 401 -7.54 5.55 -16.62
CA GLY A 401 -8.55 4.85 -17.42
C GLY A 401 -8.92 3.45 -16.93
N TYR A 402 -8.47 3.05 -15.74
CA TYR A 402 -8.86 1.78 -15.13
C TYR A 402 -10.13 1.92 -14.29
N ASP A 403 -10.97 0.90 -14.32
CA ASP A 403 -12.28 0.92 -13.67
C ASP A 403 -12.21 0.72 -12.15
N VAL A 404 -11.24 -0.04 -11.65
CA VAL A 404 -10.92 -0.20 -10.23
C VAL A 404 -9.40 -0.13 -10.06
N ILE A 405 -8.91 0.91 -9.38
CA ILE A 405 -7.48 1.18 -9.25
C ILE A 405 -7.13 1.82 -7.90
N ALA A 406 -6.07 1.32 -7.27
CA ALA A 406 -5.46 1.85 -6.06
C ALA A 406 -4.11 2.53 -6.36
N PRO A 407 -3.76 3.66 -5.72
CA PRO A 407 -2.37 4.07 -5.61
C PRO A 407 -1.65 3.14 -4.64
N MET A 408 -0.43 2.70 -4.98
CA MET A 408 0.38 1.91 -4.05
C MET A 408 0.80 2.79 -2.88
N LEU A 409 0.41 2.39 -1.67
CA LEU A 409 0.82 3.00 -0.41
C LEU A 409 1.52 1.92 0.43
N VAL A 410 2.69 2.25 0.95
CA VAL A 410 3.54 1.34 1.73
C VAL A 410 3.78 1.97 3.10
N ARG A 411 3.85 1.15 4.16
CA ARG A 411 4.30 1.62 5.47
C ARG A 411 5.81 1.91 5.42
N PRO A 412 6.26 3.14 5.76
CA PRO A 412 7.68 3.49 5.68
C PRO A 412 8.59 2.51 6.43
N GLY A 413 9.68 2.09 5.78
CA GLY A 413 10.65 1.14 6.36
C GLY A 413 10.17 -0.31 6.46
N GLN A 414 8.97 -0.64 5.98
CA GLN A 414 8.40 -1.98 6.00
C GLN A 414 7.97 -2.42 4.60
N ALA A 415 7.60 -3.70 4.46
CA ALA A 415 7.06 -4.24 3.21
C ALA A 415 5.52 -4.19 3.15
N TRP A 416 4.85 -3.88 4.27
CA TRP A 416 3.39 -3.85 4.34
C TRP A 416 2.81 -2.74 3.44
N SER A 417 1.89 -3.11 2.56
CA SER A 417 1.26 -2.23 1.58
C SER A 417 -0.25 -2.44 1.51
N ASN A 418 -0.94 -1.53 0.83
CA ASN A 418 -2.39 -1.57 0.64
C ASN A 418 -2.86 -2.50 -0.50
N PHE A 419 -2.08 -3.53 -0.84
CA PHE A 419 -2.45 -4.54 -1.84
C PHE A 419 -1.79 -5.88 -1.54
N TRP A 420 -2.38 -6.98 -2.04
CA TRP A 420 -1.71 -8.29 -2.06
C TRP A 420 -1.44 -8.72 -3.49
N GLY A 421 -0.25 -9.24 -3.75
CA GLY A 421 0.10 -9.76 -5.07
C GLY A 421 -0.46 -11.18 -5.34
N ALA A 422 -0.78 -11.93 -4.28
CA ALA A 422 -1.36 -13.27 -4.39
C ALA A 422 -2.32 -13.56 -3.22
N ILE A 423 -3.13 -14.61 -3.37
CA ILE A 423 -3.94 -15.19 -2.30
C ILE A 423 -3.74 -16.70 -2.27
N ASN A 424 -3.88 -17.30 -1.09
CA ASN A 424 -3.90 -18.75 -0.94
C ASN A 424 -5.28 -19.33 -1.32
N SER A 425 -5.41 -20.65 -1.30
CA SER A 425 -6.66 -21.34 -1.64
C SER A 425 -7.84 -21.02 -0.71
N ALA A 426 -7.57 -20.49 0.49
CA ALA A 426 -8.59 -20.05 1.45
C ALA A 426 -8.95 -18.57 1.27
N GLY A 427 -8.35 -17.86 0.30
CA GLY A 427 -8.63 -16.45 0.03
C GLY A 427 -7.87 -15.45 0.90
N PHE A 428 -6.95 -15.92 1.74
CA PHE A 428 -6.10 -15.08 2.59
C PHE A 428 -4.79 -14.70 1.90
N TYR A 429 -4.07 -13.76 2.51
CA TYR A 429 -2.79 -13.26 2.03
C TYR A 429 -1.81 -14.37 1.61
N ALA A 430 -1.24 -14.20 0.42
CA ALA A 430 -0.03 -14.87 -0.01
C ALA A 430 0.89 -13.85 -0.70
N ARG A 431 2.20 -14.08 -0.62
CA ARG A 431 3.17 -13.23 -1.30
C ARG A 431 3.36 -13.70 -2.74
N SER A 432 3.19 -12.82 -3.74
CA SER A 432 3.57 -13.10 -5.12
C SER A 432 5.08 -12.98 -5.31
N SER A 433 5.61 -13.57 -6.37
CA SER A 433 7.05 -13.55 -6.69
C SER A 433 7.60 -12.15 -6.95
N ASP A 434 6.77 -11.24 -7.46
CA ASP A 434 7.12 -9.86 -7.83
C ASP A 434 6.73 -8.81 -6.77
N TYR A 435 6.14 -9.23 -5.65
CA TYR A 435 5.61 -8.31 -4.63
C TYR A 435 6.67 -7.31 -4.12
N MET A 436 7.87 -7.82 -3.79
CA MET A 436 8.95 -6.98 -3.26
C MET A 436 9.49 -6.03 -4.34
N ASP A 437 9.54 -6.47 -5.59
CA ASP A 437 10.01 -5.65 -6.70
C ASP A 437 9.04 -4.48 -6.97
N ILE A 438 7.72 -4.73 -6.84
CA ILE A 438 6.68 -3.70 -6.93
C ILE A 438 6.78 -2.74 -5.75
N VAL A 439 6.83 -3.24 -4.51
CA VAL A 439 6.88 -2.42 -3.28
C VAL A 439 8.13 -1.53 -3.22
N TYR A 440 9.28 -2.04 -3.65
CA TYR A 440 10.53 -1.27 -3.68
C TYR A 440 10.74 -0.48 -4.96
N TYR A 441 9.72 -0.40 -5.84
CA TYR A 441 9.79 0.32 -7.11
C TYR A 441 10.92 -0.16 -8.04
N ALA A 442 11.38 -1.40 -7.87
CA ALA A 442 12.33 -2.05 -8.78
C ALA A 442 11.66 -2.34 -10.13
N VAL A 443 10.36 -2.65 -10.11
CA VAL A 443 9.49 -2.66 -11.29
C VAL A 443 8.35 -1.67 -11.07
N LYS A 444 8.08 -0.84 -12.09
CA LYS A 444 7.03 0.19 -12.04
C LYS A 444 5.98 -0.06 -13.12
N GLY A 445 4.72 0.13 -12.77
CA GLY A 445 3.60 -0.03 -13.67
C GLY A 445 2.24 -0.01 -12.97
N ILE A 446 1.25 -0.58 -13.65
CA ILE A 446 -0.10 -0.82 -13.14
C ILE A 446 -0.33 -2.33 -13.18
N TRP A 447 -0.65 -2.90 -12.03
CA TRP A 447 -0.63 -4.34 -11.81
C TRP A 447 -2.05 -4.82 -11.47
N ASN A 448 -2.56 -5.80 -12.22
CA ASN A 448 -3.77 -6.52 -11.85
C ASN A 448 -3.47 -7.42 -10.64
N VAL A 449 -4.14 -7.17 -9.52
CA VAL A 449 -3.87 -7.79 -8.22
C VAL A 449 -5.15 -8.35 -7.61
N PRO A 450 -5.08 -9.42 -6.82
CA PRO A 450 -6.27 -10.05 -6.23
C PRO A 450 -6.88 -9.26 -5.07
N PHE A 451 -6.18 -8.28 -4.49
CA PHE A 451 -6.65 -7.56 -3.30
C PHE A 451 -6.08 -6.14 -3.25
N ILE A 452 -6.93 -5.16 -2.91
CA ILE A 452 -6.59 -3.76 -2.65
C ILE A 452 -7.37 -3.29 -1.41
N THR A 453 -6.83 -2.34 -0.65
CA THR A 453 -7.44 -1.79 0.57
C THR A 453 -7.02 -0.31 0.75
N ASN A 454 -7.56 0.35 1.78
CA ASN A 454 -7.23 1.68 2.32
C ASN A 454 -7.34 2.91 1.41
N CYS A 455 -7.12 2.80 0.10
CA CYS A 455 -7.24 3.90 -0.83
C CYS A 455 -7.45 3.35 -2.23
N TYR A 456 -8.59 3.64 -2.87
CA TYR A 456 -8.89 3.18 -4.21
C TYR A 456 -9.96 4.01 -4.90
N LEU A 457 -9.89 4.07 -6.22
CA LEU A 457 -10.87 4.68 -7.10
C LEU A 457 -11.65 3.59 -7.83
N MET A 458 -12.97 3.76 -7.88
CA MET A 458 -13.88 2.90 -8.62
C MET A 458 -14.73 3.73 -9.58
N LYS A 459 -14.88 3.24 -10.81
CA LYS A 459 -15.78 3.81 -11.81
C LYS A 459 -17.18 3.21 -11.65
N MET A 460 -18.15 4.06 -11.34
CA MET A 460 -19.49 3.61 -10.96
C MET A 460 -20.28 2.99 -12.11
N SER A 461 -19.90 3.21 -13.38
CA SER A 461 -20.55 2.54 -14.51
C SER A 461 -20.45 1.01 -14.42
N VAL A 462 -19.36 0.46 -13.87
CA VAL A 462 -19.18 -0.99 -13.67
C VAL A 462 -20.19 -1.53 -12.65
N PHE A 463 -20.54 -0.71 -11.65
CA PHE A 463 -21.42 -1.09 -10.53
C PHE A 463 -22.90 -0.78 -10.77
N ARG A 464 -23.28 -0.30 -11.96
CA ARG A 464 -24.67 0.02 -12.31
C ARG A 464 -25.42 -1.12 -13.00
N ASN A 465 -24.73 -2.18 -13.44
CA ASN A 465 -25.37 -3.39 -13.96
C ASN A 465 -26.01 -4.21 -12.81
N THR A 466 -26.95 -5.10 -13.13
CA THR A 466 -27.78 -5.80 -12.12
C THR A 466 -26.96 -6.68 -11.17
N GLU A 467 -25.90 -7.32 -11.66
CA GLU A 467 -25.07 -8.24 -10.88
C GLU A 467 -24.07 -7.49 -9.99
N ALA A 468 -23.34 -6.50 -10.53
CA ALA A 468 -22.38 -5.72 -9.76
C ALA A 468 -23.04 -4.78 -8.73
N LYS A 469 -24.34 -4.49 -8.88
CA LYS A 469 -25.11 -3.78 -7.84
C LYS A 469 -25.14 -4.55 -6.51
N SER A 470 -25.12 -5.88 -6.53
CA SER A 470 -25.18 -6.70 -5.31
C SER A 470 -23.84 -6.82 -4.58
N ILE A 471 -22.73 -6.31 -5.15
CA ILE A 471 -21.43 -6.28 -4.49
C ILE A 471 -21.55 -5.56 -3.15
N SER A 472 -21.13 -6.24 -2.10
CA SER A 472 -21.22 -5.78 -0.72
C SER A 472 -19.84 -5.78 -0.05
N TYR A 473 -19.69 -4.94 0.97
CA TYR A 473 -18.57 -4.98 1.91
C TYR A 473 -18.89 -5.83 3.15
N SER A 474 -20.08 -6.42 3.23
CA SER A 474 -20.53 -7.20 4.38
C SER A 474 -20.71 -8.67 3.99
N VAL A 475 -19.83 -9.52 4.49
CA VAL A 475 -19.95 -10.98 4.50
C VAL A 475 -19.68 -11.45 5.91
N GLU A 476 -20.48 -12.41 6.41
CA GLU A 476 -20.36 -12.93 7.77
C GLU A 476 -18.94 -13.46 8.03
N ASP A 477 -18.40 -13.15 9.22
CA ASP A 477 -17.05 -13.52 9.67
C ASP A 477 -15.90 -13.17 8.71
N THR A 478 -16.11 -12.18 7.82
CA THR A 478 -15.10 -11.74 6.85
C THR A 478 -14.85 -10.25 7.00
N ASP A 479 -13.58 -9.87 6.96
CA ASP A 479 -13.14 -8.47 6.88
C ASP A 479 -13.80 -7.74 5.69
N ALA A 480 -14.11 -6.44 5.86
CA ALA A 480 -14.89 -5.68 4.90
C ALA A 480 -14.20 -5.54 3.53
N ASP A 481 -12.88 -5.33 3.52
CA ASP A 481 -12.11 -5.22 2.28
C ASP A 481 -11.91 -6.60 1.64
N MET A 482 -11.72 -7.65 2.43
CA MET A 482 -11.68 -9.03 1.93
C MET A 482 -13.00 -9.43 1.26
N ALA A 483 -14.14 -9.11 1.89
CA ALA A 483 -15.47 -9.35 1.36
C ALA A 483 -15.65 -8.62 0.01
N PHE A 484 -15.30 -7.34 -0.04
CA PHE A 484 -15.37 -6.53 -1.25
C PHE A 484 -14.49 -7.09 -2.38
N CYS A 485 -13.21 -7.35 -2.12
CA CYS A 485 -12.30 -7.89 -3.13
C CYS A 485 -12.72 -9.29 -3.59
N SER A 486 -13.27 -10.12 -2.70
CA SER A 486 -13.82 -11.43 -3.04
C SER A 486 -14.99 -11.33 -4.01
N ASN A 487 -15.96 -10.44 -3.72
CA ASN A 487 -17.10 -10.17 -4.60
C ASN A 487 -16.65 -9.68 -5.99
N LEU A 488 -15.65 -8.79 -6.07
CA LEU A 488 -15.09 -8.36 -7.35
C LEU A 488 -14.49 -9.51 -8.15
N ARG A 489 -13.69 -10.38 -7.51
CA ARG A 489 -13.08 -11.55 -8.18
C ARG A 489 -14.14 -12.54 -8.70
N GLN A 490 -15.19 -12.78 -7.92
CA GLN A 490 -16.29 -13.68 -8.33
C GLN A 490 -17.00 -13.19 -9.59
N LEU A 491 -17.15 -11.87 -9.75
CA LEU A 491 -17.74 -11.25 -10.95
C LEU A 491 -16.71 -10.95 -12.06
N GLY A 492 -15.45 -11.36 -11.90
CA GLY A 492 -14.41 -11.12 -12.90
C GLY A 492 -14.00 -9.66 -13.06
N ILE A 493 -14.28 -8.80 -12.08
CA ILE A 493 -13.88 -7.40 -12.07
C ILE A 493 -12.44 -7.32 -11.55
N PHE A 494 -11.52 -6.96 -12.43
CA PHE A 494 -10.11 -6.77 -12.09
C PHE A 494 -9.88 -5.56 -11.20
N MET A 495 -9.00 -5.73 -10.22
CA MET A 495 -8.50 -4.68 -9.35
C MET A 495 -7.06 -4.37 -9.74
N HIS A 496 -6.70 -3.09 -9.77
CA HIS A 496 -5.37 -2.67 -10.17
C HIS A 496 -4.69 -1.89 -9.05
N VAL A 497 -3.36 -1.98 -8.97
CA VAL A 497 -2.55 -1.08 -8.14
C VAL A 497 -1.50 -0.40 -9.02
N SER A 498 -1.32 0.91 -8.87
CA SER A 498 -0.28 1.67 -9.55
C SER A 498 0.86 2.01 -8.62
N ASN A 499 2.09 1.73 -9.06
CA ASN A 499 3.32 2.24 -8.45
C ASN A 499 4.17 3.05 -9.45
N GLU A 500 3.54 3.64 -10.50
CA GLU A 500 4.25 4.47 -11.47
C GLU A 500 4.89 5.71 -10.82
N LEU A 501 4.24 6.24 -9.79
CA LEU A 501 4.67 7.41 -9.03
C LEU A 501 4.67 7.07 -7.54
N ASP A 502 5.40 7.88 -6.77
CA ASP A 502 5.23 7.91 -5.32
C ASP A 502 3.96 8.69 -4.99
N PHE A 503 2.92 7.98 -4.57
CA PHE A 503 1.62 8.54 -4.21
C PHE A 503 1.49 8.96 -2.74
N GLY A 504 2.45 8.57 -1.90
CA GLY A 504 2.41 8.70 -0.44
C GLY A 504 2.61 7.35 0.26
N HIS A 505 2.10 7.23 1.48
CA HIS A 505 2.42 6.11 2.39
C HIS A 505 1.28 5.82 3.38
N LEU A 506 1.45 4.75 4.16
CA LEU A 506 0.53 4.37 5.22
C LEU A 506 1.13 4.73 6.59
N VAL A 507 0.34 5.35 7.46
CA VAL A 507 0.68 5.44 8.89
C VAL A 507 0.41 4.10 9.59
N ASN A 508 1.15 3.84 10.65
CA ASN A 508 1.01 2.65 11.49
C ASN A 508 0.18 2.96 12.76
N PRO A 509 -1.07 2.46 12.87
CA PRO A 509 -1.92 2.69 14.02
C PRO A 509 -1.82 1.62 15.12
N GLU A 510 -1.06 0.53 14.91
CA GLU A 510 -1.13 -0.68 15.76
C GLU A 510 -0.86 -0.43 17.25
N ASN A 511 0.03 0.50 17.58
CA ASN A 511 0.41 0.83 18.95
C ASN A 511 -0.13 2.19 19.42
N TYR A 512 -1.16 2.74 18.75
CA TYR A 512 -1.68 4.07 19.06
C TYR A 512 -2.56 4.07 20.31
N ASP A 513 -1.98 4.50 21.43
CA ASP A 513 -2.61 4.48 22.75
C ASP A 513 -3.36 5.78 23.07
N ILE A 514 -4.65 5.81 22.74
CA ILE A 514 -5.54 6.96 22.98
C ILE A 514 -5.82 7.26 24.46
N SER A 515 -5.37 6.43 25.41
CA SER A 515 -5.50 6.72 26.84
C SER A 515 -4.50 7.78 27.33
N ARG A 516 -3.47 8.07 26.52
CA ARG A 516 -2.43 9.04 26.85
C ARG A 516 -2.88 10.46 26.58
N THR A 517 -2.34 11.41 27.35
CA THR A 517 -2.36 12.83 26.96
C THR A 517 -1.45 13.00 25.75
N HIS A 518 -2.00 13.55 24.67
CA HIS A 518 -1.32 13.72 23.37
C HIS A 518 -0.63 12.45 22.85
N PRO A 519 -1.41 11.42 22.46
CA PRO A 519 -0.87 10.14 22.02
C PRO A 519 0.15 10.24 20.86
N ASP A 520 -0.03 11.19 19.94
CA ASP A 520 0.87 11.43 18.81
C ASP A 520 2.32 11.76 19.22
N VAL A 521 2.53 12.31 20.41
CA VAL A 521 3.88 12.55 20.97
C VAL A 521 4.67 11.24 21.08
N TYR A 522 3.98 10.12 21.34
CA TYR A 522 4.58 8.79 21.51
C TYR A 522 4.73 8.02 20.18
N SER A 523 4.20 8.53 19.07
CA SER A 523 4.15 7.85 17.77
C SER A 523 5.43 7.95 16.94
N MET A 524 6.50 8.55 17.48
CA MET A 524 7.73 8.85 16.74
C MET A 524 8.39 7.66 16.03
N PHE A 525 8.40 6.48 16.65
CA PHE A 525 9.04 5.30 16.08
C PHE A 525 8.22 4.66 14.97
N ASP A 526 6.89 4.67 15.15
CA ASP A 526 5.95 4.03 14.24
C ASP A 526 5.62 4.93 13.04
N ASN A 527 5.66 6.25 13.23
CA ASN A 527 5.19 7.27 12.28
C ASN A 527 6.17 8.46 12.25
N LYS A 528 7.44 8.17 11.96
CA LYS A 528 8.53 9.15 11.99
C LYS A 528 8.26 10.37 11.11
N ILE A 529 7.74 10.17 9.90
CA ILE A 529 7.53 11.25 8.91
C ILE A 529 6.53 12.28 9.46
N GLU A 530 5.39 11.80 9.95
CA GLU A 530 4.35 12.66 10.55
C GLU A 530 4.88 13.34 11.81
N TRP A 531 5.59 12.60 12.65
CA TRP A 531 6.14 13.10 13.89
C TRP A 531 7.15 14.22 13.65
N GLU A 532 8.08 14.04 12.71
CA GLU A 532 9.05 15.06 12.32
C GLU A 532 8.36 16.32 11.79
N ALA A 533 7.38 16.15 10.89
CA ALA A 533 6.64 17.28 10.31
C ALA A 533 5.87 18.10 11.36
N ARG A 534 5.35 17.45 12.42
CA ARG A 534 4.60 18.13 13.48
C ARG A 534 5.50 18.75 14.55
N TYR A 535 6.56 18.03 14.95
CA TYR A 535 7.26 18.30 16.20
C TYR A 535 8.65 18.89 16.05
N LEU A 536 9.29 18.80 14.87
CA LEU A 536 10.52 19.55 14.62
C LEU A 536 10.21 21.01 14.32
N HIS A 537 11.13 21.89 14.73
CA HIS A 537 11.04 23.31 14.38
C HIS A 537 11.23 23.49 12.87
N ASP A 538 10.45 24.37 12.23
CA ASP A 538 10.55 24.65 10.78
C ASP A 538 11.99 25.00 10.33
N ASP A 539 12.71 25.77 11.15
CA ASP A 539 14.10 26.17 10.94
C ASP A 539 15.16 25.12 11.36
N TYR A 540 14.76 23.91 11.79
CA TYR A 540 15.69 22.88 12.24
C TYR A 540 16.70 22.51 11.13
N ASN A 541 16.22 22.31 9.90
CA ASN A 541 17.08 21.93 8.77
C ASN A 541 18.05 23.04 8.36
N ILE A 542 17.69 24.30 8.59
CA ILE A 542 18.57 25.44 8.33
C ILE A 542 19.87 25.28 9.14
N ASN A 543 19.88 24.53 10.27
CA ASN A 543 21.09 24.37 11.08
C ASN A 543 22.25 23.77 10.28
N PHE A 544 21.96 23.00 9.24
CA PHE A 544 22.96 22.27 8.46
C PHE A 544 23.35 22.98 7.15
N GLU A 545 22.91 24.23 6.95
CA GLU A 545 23.29 25.01 5.78
C GLU A 545 24.78 25.34 5.76
N GLU A 546 25.41 25.19 4.59
CA GLU A 546 26.85 25.43 4.42
C GLU A 546 27.21 26.89 4.77
N GLY A 547 28.24 27.06 5.60
CA GLY A 547 28.70 28.39 6.04
C GLY A 547 27.84 29.05 7.12
N ARG A 548 26.79 28.38 7.64
CA ARG A 548 25.98 28.92 8.73
C ARG A 548 26.84 29.20 9.97
N LYS A 549 26.71 30.42 10.49
CA LYS A 549 27.26 30.79 11.79
C LYS A 549 26.21 30.57 12.88
N HIS A 550 26.41 29.55 13.69
CA HIS A 550 25.50 29.27 14.81
C HIS A 550 25.54 30.38 15.85
N LEU A 551 24.39 30.65 16.48
CA LEU A 551 24.32 31.63 17.55
C LEU A 551 25.10 31.11 18.76
N MET A 552 25.98 31.94 19.28
CA MET A 552 26.79 31.66 20.45
C MET A 552 26.61 32.80 21.47
N PRO A 553 25.48 32.85 22.21
CA PRO A 553 25.16 33.97 23.10
C PRO A 553 26.17 34.17 24.24
N CYS A 554 26.87 33.11 24.65
CA CYS A 554 28.01 33.16 25.56
C CYS A 554 29.15 32.29 24.99
N PRO A 555 30.42 32.51 25.37
CA PRO A 555 31.53 31.67 24.90
C PRO A 555 31.25 30.18 25.11
N ASP A 556 31.38 29.37 24.05
CA ASP A 556 31.09 27.93 24.01
C ASP A 556 29.68 27.51 24.47
N VAL A 557 28.72 28.45 24.42
CA VAL A 557 27.29 28.19 24.63
C VAL A 557 26.57 28.42 23.30
N TYR A 558 26.17 27.34 22.65
CA TYR A 558 25.51 27.37 21.34
C TYR A 558 24.00 27.34 21.47
N TRP A 559 23.30 27.88 20.47
CA TRP A 559 21.85 28.02 20.48
C TRP A 559 21.20 27.70 19.13
N PHE A 560 20.30 26.71 19.12
CA PHE A 560 19.70 26.15 17.90
C PHE A 560 18.18 26.08 17.97
N PRO A 561 17.43 26.33 16.88
CA PRO A 561 16.05 25.86 16.76
C PRO A 561 16.04 24.32 16.72
N LEU A 562 15.17 23.69 17.51
CA LEU A 562 15.05 22.23 17.58
C LEU A 562 13.61 21.75 17.46
N MET A 563 12.75 22.16 18.40
CA MET A 563 11.37 21.66 18.52
C MET A 563 10.34 22.72 18.15
N SER A 564 9.21 22.28 17.59
CA SER A 564 8.11 23.16 17.22
C SER A 564 7.42 23.75 18.46
N PRO A 565 6.70 24.89 18.33
CA PRO A 565 5.86 25.41 19.40
C PRO A 565 4.81 24.40 19.89
N ARG A 566 4.27 23.58 18.98
CA ARG A 566 3.29 22.53 19.31
C ARG A 566 3.92 21.44 20.18
N PHE A 567 5.11 20.96 19.83
CA PHE A 567 5.87 20.02 20.68
C PHE A 567 5.98 20.57 22.10
N CYS A 568 6.43 21.82 22.23
CA CYS A 568 6.70 22.40 23.53
C CYS A 568 5.43 22.48 24.40
N LYS A 569 4.31 22.89 23.81
CA LYS A 569 3.00 22.92 24.48
C LYS A 569 2.56 21.53 24.92
N GLU A 570 2.50 20.58 23.99
CA GLU A 570 2.01 19.22 24.28
C GLU A 570 2.92 18.48 25.27
N TRP A 571 4.23 18.70 25.19
CA TRP A 571 5.20 18.14 26.14
C TRP A 571 4.97 18.66 27.56
N ILE A 572 4.69 19.97 27.73
CA ILE A 572 4.30 20.53 29.04
C ILE A 572 2.99 19.91 29.52
N GLU A 573 1.99 19.80 28.65
CA GLU A 573 0.67 19.25 29.00
C GLU A 573 0.77 17.79 29.45
N VAL A 574 1.66 16.98 28.85
CA VAL A 574 1.97 15.63 29.34
C VAL A 574 2.53 15.66 30.77
N MET A 575 3.48 16.55 31.06
CA MET A 575 4.07 16.66 32.41
C MET A 575 3.03 17.11 33.45
N GLU A 576 2.21 18.11 33.11
CA GLU A 576 1.18 18.62 34.02
C GLU A 576 0.02 17.63 34.21
N ALA A 577 -0.32 16.83 33.19
CA ALA A 577 -1.28 15.73 33.32
C ALA A 577 -0.77 14.62 34.24
N TYR A 578 0.53 14.32 34.22
CA TYR A 578 1.14 13.41 35.19
C TYR A 578 1.14 13.99 36.60
N GLY A 579 1.47 15.28 36.75
CA GLY A 579 1.26 16.09 37.95
C GLY A 579 2.13 15.76 39.17
N GLN A 580 2.89 14.65 39.17
CA GLN A 580 3.75 14.23 40.28
C GLN A 580 5.14 14.87 40.22
N TRP A 581 5.17 16.21 40.26
CA TRP A 581 6.40 17.00 40.33
C TRP A 581 7.15 16.75 41.63
N SER A 582 8.48 16.65 41.55
CA SER A 582 9.32 16.56 42.73
C SER A 582 9.25 17.82 43.60
N ASP A 583 9.71 17.70 44.85
CA ASP A 583 9.61 18.79 45.84
C ASP A 583 10.82 19.75 45.82
N GLY A 584 11.78 19.54 44.92
CA GLY A 584 12.99 20.36 44.82
C GLY A 584 13.94 20.20 46.00
N SER A 585 13.83 19.09 46.76
CA SER A 585 14.65 18.81 47.93
C SER A 585 15.09 17.34 48.02
N ASN A 586 16.24 17.11 48.66
CA ASN A 586 16.69 15.76 49.01
C ASN A 586 16.22 15.33 50.43
N ASN A 587 15.13 15.91 50.98
CA ASN A 587 14.84 15.84 52.42
C ASN A 587 14.03 14.62 52.91
N ILE A 588 14.46 14.12 54.06
CA ILE A 588 13.92 13.01 54.88
C ILE A 588 12.67 13.46 55.71
N PRO A 589 11.73 12.56 56.07
CA PRO A 589 10.69 12.84 57.07
C PRO A 589 11.25 13.37 58.42
N ARG A 590 10.64 14.44 58.97
CA ARG A 590 11.08 15.19 60.16
C ARG A 590 11.43 14.37 61.43
N ARG A 591 11.00 13.10 61.53
CA ARG A 591 11.26 12.23 62.70
C ARG A 591 12.73 11.85 62.90
N MET A 592 13.58 11.91 61.87
CA MET A 592 14.98 11.50 61.94
C MET A 592 15.96 12.63 62.31
N LYS A 593 15.52 13.90 62.23
CA LYS A 593 16.35 15.07 62.59
C LYS A 593 16.63 15.16 64.11
N TYR A 594 15.77 14.56 64.93
CA TYR A 594 15.91 14.55 66.39
C TYR A 594 17.06 13.68 66.92
N ILE A 595 17.49 12.67 66.16
CA ILE A 595 18.55 11.74 66.61
C ILE A 595 19.95 12.33 66.40
N LEU A 596 20.13 13.18 65.38
CA LEU A 596 21.44 13.78 65.04
C LEU A 596 21.83 14.96 65.94
N ASN A 597 20.86 15.63 66.59
CA ASN A 597 21.08 16.79 67.46
C ASN A 597 21.10 16.45 68.97
N MET A 598 21.33 15.20 69.36
CA MET A 598 21.56 14.88 70.77
C MET A 598 22.95 15.34 71.24
N ASP A 599 22.94 16.13 72.31
CA ASP A 599 24.08 16.74 72.99
C ASP A 599 25.21 15.74 73.31
N SER A 600 26.45 16.19 73.15
CA SER A 600 27.69 15.43 73.32
C SER A 600 27.84 14.78 74.70
N GLN A 601 27.18 15.33 75.72
CA GLN A 601 27.20 14.77 77.07
C GLN A 601 26.37 13.48 77.21
N PHE A 602 25.33 13.29 76.41
CA PHE A 602 24.51 12.06 76.45
C PHE A 602 25.21 10.87 75.76
N LYS A 603 26.05 11.14 74.74
CA LYS A 603 26.83 10.13 74.00
C LYS A 603 27.91 9.42 74.84
N LYS A 604 28.33 10.01 75.96
CA LYS A 604 29.32 9.39 76.89
C LYS A 604 28.71 8.41 77.89
N LYS A 605 27.39 8.43 78.14
CA LYS A 605 26.72 7.56 79.13
C LYS A 605 26.09 6.28 78.55
N MET A 606 26.09 6.07 77.24
CA MET A 606 25.55 4.85 76.63
C MET A 606 26.51 3.66 76.69
N SER A 607 25.97 2.48 77.03
CA SER A 607 26.73 1.23 77.15
C SER A 607 27.33 0.79 75.81
N ARG A 608 28.45 0.04 75.86
CA ARG A 608 29.16 -0.53 74.68
C ARG A 608 28.24 -1.31 73.72
N LYS A 609 27.09 -1.82 74.19
CA LYS A 609 26.13 -2.57 73.37
C LYS A 609 25.34 -1.66 72.41
N PHE A 610 25.13 -0.38 72.76
CA PHE A 610 24.39 0.59 71.94
C PHE A 610 25.24 1.24 70.83
N ARG A 611 26.56 1.40 71.06
CA ARG A 611 27.49 1.91 70.03
C ARG A 611 27.61 0.98 68.82
N ARG A 612 27.47 -0.34 69.01
CA ARG A 612 27.53 -1.32 67.93
C ARG A 612 26.26 -1.33 67.07
N SER A 613 25.09 -1.08 67.66
CA SER A 613 23.83 -0.93 66.91
C SER A 613 23.76 0.42 66.18
N GLU A 614 24.27 1.50 66.76
CA GLU A 614 24.28 2.81 66.11
C GLU A 614 25.30 2.87 64.96
N GLN A 615 26.46 2.22 65.09
CA GLN A 615 27.43 2.10 64.00
C GLN A 615 26.95 1.19 62.87
N LEU A 616 26.06 0.23 63.15
CA LEU A 616 25.34 -0.54 62.12
C LEU A 616 24.21 0.26 61.44
N VAL A 617 23.57 1.19 62.15
CA VAL A 617 22.51 2.06 61.62
C VAL A 617 23.08 3.25 60.83
N LEU A 618 24.26 3.75 61.21
CA LEU A 618 24.94 4.86 60.52
C LEU A 618 25.60 4.47 59.20
N THR A 619 25.87 3.18 58.94
CA THR A 619 26.48 2.71 57.68
C THR A 619 25.48 2.17 56.65
N LYS A 620 24.16 2.34 56.85
CA LYS A 620 23.15 1.81 55.90
C LYS A 620 21.88 2.66 55.77
N VAL A 621 22.01 3.99 55.84
CA VAL A 621 21.01 4.88 55.24
C VAL A 621 21.61 5.38 53.92
N GLU A 622 21.52 4.53 52.90
CA GLU A 622 21.76 4.97 51.52
C GLU A 622 20.62 5.92 51.15
N PHE A 623 20.99 7.17 50.92
CA PHE A 623 20.13 8.17 50.30
C PHE A 623 19.84 7.66 48.87
N GLN A 624 18.62 7.16 48.63
CA GLN A 624 18.18 6.72 47.31
C GLN A 624 16.93 7.48 46.90
N ASP A 625 17.10 8.46 46.03
CA ASP A 625 16.06 8.92 45.12
C ASP A 625 15.65 7.75 44.22
N LYS A 626 14.49 7.19 44.49
CA LYS A 626 13.95 6.01 43.78
C LYS A 626 13.63 6.30 42.31
N ARG A 627 13.67 7.57 41.89
CA ARG A 627 13.48 7.99 40.50
C ARG A 627 14.75 7.82 39.66
N LEU A 628 15.91 7.70 40.31
CA LEU A 628 17.23 7.67 39.67
C LEU A 628 17.96 6.36 39.95
N GLU A 629 18.64 5.78 38.95
CA GLU A 629 19.46 4.57 39.14
C GLU A 629 20.63 4.80 40.12
N GLY A 630 21.14 6.04 40.23
CA GLY A 630 22.21 6.43 41.15
C GLY A 630 21.74 6.93 42.53
N GLY A 631 20.44 7.07 42.75
CA GLY A 631 19.86 7.42 44.05
C GLY A 631 20.15 8.82 44.60
N TYR A 632 20.81 9.72 43.88
CA TYR A 632 21.18 11.03 44.42
C TYR A 632 21.27 12.12 43.35
N GLU A 633 20.55 13.23 43.56
CA GLU A 633 20.63 14.43 42.75
C GLU A 633 21.45 15.51 43.49
N ALA A 634 22.59 15.92 42.94
CA ALA A 634 23.51 16.85 43.61
C ALA A 634 22.90 18.26 43.82
N VAL A 635 21.97 18.65 42.94
CA VAL A 635 21.29 19.95 42.98
C VAL A 635 19.82 19.74 42.61
N PRO A 636 18.95 19.42 43.58
CA PRO A 636 17.58 19.03 43.27
C PRO A 636 16.77 20.16 42.63
N THR A 637 16.01 19.82 41.59
CA THR A 637 15.01 20.69 40.97
C THR A 637 13.59 20.17 41.19
N ARG A 638 12.57 20.99 40.90
CA ARG A 638 11.18 20.54 40.78
C ARG A 638 10.96 20.04 39.36
N ASP A 639 10.95 18.73 39.22
CA ASP A 639 11.10 18.07 37.93
C ASP A 639 10.29 16.79 37.81
N ILE A 640 10.16 16.36 36.55
CA ILE A 640 9.63 15.06 36.13
C ILE A 640 10.62 14.47 35.12
N HIS A 641 11.08 13.25 35.39
CA HIS A 641 11.95 12.50 34.49
C HIS A 641 11.16 11.83 33.37
N MET A 642 11.78 11.72 32.19
CA MET A 642 11.15 11.07 31.02
C MET A 642 10.80 9.60 31.28
N THR A 643 11.52 8.93 32.18
CA THR A 643 11.21 7.56 32.63
C THR A 643 9.86 7.47 33.35
N GLN A 644 9.45 8.49 34.08
CA GLN A 644 8.20 8.51 34.84
C GLN A 644 6.95 8.62 33.95
N VAL A 645 7.11 9.21 32.77
CA VAL A 645 6.04 9.41 31.76
C VAL A 645 6.20 8.50 30.54
N GLY A 646 7.16 7.57 30.57
CA GLY A 646 7.38 6.62 29.48
C GLY A 646 7.89 7.23 28.17
N LEU A 647 8.55 8.40 28.24
CA LEU A 647 9.15 9.10 27.08
C LEU A 647 10.67 8.96 27.01
N ASP A 648 11.30 8.21 27.91
CA ASP A 648 12.77 8.11 27.98
C ASP A 648 13.38 7.59 26.67
N ARG A 649 12.84 6.50 26.11
CA ARG A 649 13.29 5.97 24.81
C ARG A 649 13.12 6.99 23.68
N HIS A 650 12.01 7.71 23.68
CA HIS A 650 11.70 8.74 22.69
C HIS A 650 12.71 9.89 22.78
N TRP A 651 12.97 10.36 24.00
CA TRP A 651 13.91 11.44 24.22
C TRP A 651 15.36 11.04 23.89
N LEU A 652 15.79 9.83 24.24
CA LEU A 652 17.11 9.31 23.84
C LEU A 652 17.26 9.23 22.31
N HIS A 653 16.19 8.89 21.60
CA HIS A 653 16.20 8.92 20.13
C HIS A 653 16.27 10.35 19.59
N ILE A 654 15.57 11.31 20.21
CA ILE A 654 15.71 12.74 19.89
C ILE A 654 17.16 13.20 20.08
N LEU A 655 17.80 12.81 21.18
CA LEU A 655 19.21 13.11 21.43
C LEU A 655 20.10 12.55 20.32
N LYS A 656 19.88 11.29 19.94
CA LYS A 656 20.69 10.59 18.94
C LYS A 656 20.50 11.14 17.52
N GLU A 657 19.27 11.33 17.09
CA GLU A 657 18.96 11.63 15.69
C GLU A 657 18.93 13.14 15.40
N TYR A 658 18.57 13.99 16.38
CA TYR A 658 18.40 15.43 16.15
C TYR A 658 19.40 16.30 16.92
N VAL A 659 19.82 15.92 18.14
CA VAL A 659 20.76 16.73 18.93
C VAL A 659 22.22 16.41 18.62
N ARG A 660 22.58 15.13 18.49
CA ARG A 660 23.95 14.69 18.19
C ARG A 660 24.50 15.35 16.91
N PRO A 661 23.76 15.42 15.78
CA PRO A 661 24.26 16.11 14.59
C PRO A 661 24.56 17.60 14.84
N LEU A 662 23.77 18.29 15.67
CA LEU A 662 24.04 19.68 16.05
C LEU A 662 25.30 19.79 16.90
N GLN A 663 25.48 18.87 17.84
CA GLN A 663 26.66 18.81 18.71
C GLN A 663 27.94 18.58 17.91
N GLU A 664 27.94 17.61 16.98
CA GLU A 664 29.13 17.27 16.17
C GLU A 664 29.60 18.45 15.30
N MET A 665 28.69 19.35 14.91
CA MET A 665 29.05 20.58 14.18
C MET A 665 29.83 21.58 15.02
N VAL A 666 29.45 21.77 16.29
CA VAL A 666 30.00 22.85 17.13
C VAL A 666 31.12 22.42 18.06
N PHE A 667 31.15 21.14 18.46
CA PHE A 667 32.26 20.55 19.21
C PHE A 667 33.04 19.59 18.30
N THR A 668 33.73 20.18 17.32
CA THR A 668 34.52 19.43 16.33
C THR A 668 35.54 18.53 17.02
N GLY A 669 35.58 17.26 16.62
CA GLY A 669 36.45 16.24 17.21
C GLY A 669 35.83 15.44 18.36
N TYR A 670 34.65 15.83 18.86
CA TYR A 670 33.89 15.03 19.82
C TYR A 670 32.84 14.19 19.11
N TYR A 671 32.97 12.87 19.20
CA TYR A 671 32.09 11.90 18.55
C TYR A 671 31.67 10.81 19.53
N HIS A 672 30.37 10.66 19.77
CA HIS A 672 29.82 9.58 20.57
C HIS A 672 28.44 9.17 20.03
N ASN A 673 28.28 7.90 19.64
CA ASN A 673 27.05 7.39 19.02
C ASN A 673 26.73 5.95 19.51
N PRO A 674 25.58 5.72 20.15
CA PRO A 674 24.59 6.73 20.56
C PRO A 674 25.10 7.60 21.72
N PRO A 675 24.63 8.86 21.85
CA PRO A 675 24.87 9.65 23.06
C PRO A 675 24.20 8.96 24.26
N VAL A 676 24.83 9.04 25.43
CA VAL A 676 24.32 8.43 26.67
C VAL A 676 23.77 9.53 27.57
N SER A 677 22.52 9.42 28.02
CA SER A 677 21.95 10.37 28.97
C SER A 677 21.02 9.65 29.94
N ILE A 678 21.39 9.62 31.22
CA ILE A 678 20.60 8.99 32.29
C ILE A 678 19.63 10.03 32.91
N MET A 679 19.98 11.31 32.85
CA MET A 679 19.22 12.39 33.46
C MET A 679 18.52 13.21 32.38
N ASN A 680 17.30 12.80 32.04
CA ASN A 680 16.41 13.48 31.08
C ASN A 680 15.14 13.92 31.81
N PHE A 681 14.94 15.22 32.01
CA PHE A 681 13.85 15.71 32.85
C PHE A 681 13.39 17.11 32.47
N VAL A 682 12.09 17.36 32.67
CA VAL A 682 11.51 18.70 32.56
C VAL A 682 11.54 19.36 33.92
N VAL A 683 12.06 20.58 34.00
CA VAL A 683 12.07 21.40 35.21
C VAL A 683 10.98 22.46 35.13
N ARG A 684 10.31 22.70 36.27
CA ARG A 684 9.34 23.78 36.44
C ARG A 684 9.83 24.80 37.49
N TYR A 685 9.96 26.05 37.06
CA TYR A 685 10.26 27.16 37.97
C TYR A 685 9.04 28.05 38.18
N ARG A 686 8.71 28.33 39.45
CA ARG A 686 7.65 29.26 39.85
C ARG A 686 8.09 30.13 41.05
N PRO A 687 7.61 31.38 41.15
CA PRO A 687 7.90 32.29 42.28
C PRO A 687 7.59 31.72 43.67
N ASP A 688 6.52 30.94 43.76
CA ASP A 688 5.95 30.36 44.98
C ASP A 688 6.43 28.94 45.28
N GLU A 689 7.17 28.32 44.35
CA GLU A 689 7.77 26.99 44.52
C GLU A 689 9.32 27.11 44.56
N GLN A 690 9.99 26.62 43.52
CA GLN A 690 11.43 26.80 43.31
C GLN A 690 11.61 27.84 42.19
N PRO A 691 12.00 29.10 42.49
CA PRO A 691 12.05 30.15 41.48
C PRO A 691 13.41 30.27 40.78
N SER A 692 14.46 29.62 41.30
CA SER A 692 15.84 29.76 40.82
C SER A 692 16.63 28.49 41.12
N LEU A 693 17.78 28.33 40.47
CA LEU A 693 18.72 27.25 40.74
C LEU A 693 20.09 27.83 41.10
N ARG A 694 20.64 27.41 42.24
CA ARG A 694 21.92 27.90 42.74
C ARG A 694 23.08 27.59 41.77
N PRO A 695 24.20 28.32 41.83
CA PRO A 695 25.40 28.02 41.06
C PRO A 695 25.88 26.56 41.19
N HIS A 696 26.10 25.88 40.06
CA HIS A 696 26.54 24.48 40.02
C HIS A 696 27.26 24.10 38.71
N HIS A 697 27.78 22.87 38.68
CA HIS A 697 28.20 22.16 37.48
C HIS A 697 27.26 20.99 37.25
N ASP A 698 27.09 20.62 35.98
CA ASP A 698 26.33 19.45 35.61
C ASP A 698 27.24 18.22 35.59
N SER A 699 26.67 17.06 35.91
CA SER A 699 27.37 15.80 35.72
C SER A 699 27.19 15.31 34.29
N SER A 700 27.76 16.04 33.33
CA SER A 700 27.72 15.77 31.89
C SER A 700 29.01 16.21 31.22
N THR A 701 29.32 15.63 30.07
CA THR A 701 30.30 16.22 29.15
C THR A 701 29.73 17.52 28.58
N TYR A 702 28.50 17.46 28.07
CA TYR A 702 27.73 18.63 27.66
C TYR A 702 26.27 18.52 28.12
N THR A 703 25.67 19.66 28.42
CA THR A 703 24.28 19.77 28.82
C THR A 703 23.49 20.41 27.70
N ILE A 704 22.27 19.92 27.53
CA ILE A 704 21.26 20.59 26.72
C ILE A 704 20.15 21.16 27.58
N ASN A 705 19.67 22.34 27.18
CA ASN A 705 18.61 23.08 27.85
C ASN A 705 17.65 23.66 26.80
N LEU A 706 16.53 22.97 26.60
CA LEU A 706 15.49 23.33 25.65
C LEU A 706 14.41 24.17 26.35
N ALA A 707 14.15 25.37 25.84
CA ALA A 707 13.07 26.20 26.37
C ALA A 707 11.70 25.74 25.85
N LEU A 708 10.76 25.47 26.76
CA LEU A 708 9.43 24.93 26.42
C LEU A 708 8.31 25.99 26.45
N ASN A 709 8.56 27.18 26.98
CA ASN A 709 7.57 28.26 26.97
C ASN A 709 8.20 29.66 26.89
N THR A 710 7.37 30.67 26.71
CA THR A 710 7.77 31.98 26.19
C THR A 710 7.98 33.01 27.30
N PRO A 711 9.16 33.66 27.38
CA PRO A 711 9.42 34.72 28.34
C PRO A 711 8.57 35.96 28.02
N ASN A 712 8.15 36.67 29.06
CA ASN A 712 7.23 37.83 29.06
C ASN A 712 5.81 37.53 28.55
N VAL A 713 5.49 36.26 28.29
CA VAL A 713 4.13 35.77 28.01
C VAL A 713 3.70 34.81 29.12
N ASP A 714 4.49 33.75 29.32
CA ASP A 714 4.19 32.69 30.29
C ASP A 714 4.91 32.91 31.64
N TYR A 715 6.04 33.62 31.64
CA TYR A 715 6.82 33.96 32.84
C TYR A 715 7.64 35.25 32.68
N GLU A 716 7.99 35.90 33.79
CA GLU A 716 8.92 37.04 33.84
C GLU A 716 10.20 36.66 34.62
N GLY A 717 11.33 37.26 34.25
CA GLY A 717 12.65 36.89 34.79
C GLY A 717 13.18 35.58 34.19
N GLY A 718 13.98 34.84 34.97
CA GLY A 718 14.55 33.57 34.51
C GLY A 718 15.73 33.71 33.55
N GLY A 719 16.11 32.60 32.93
CA GLY A 719 17.30 32.47 32.09
C GLY A 719 18.40 31.61 32.74
N CYS A 720 19.59 31.67 32.17
CA CYS A 720 20.78 30.99 32.68
C CYS A 720 21.97 31.96 32.68
N ARG A 721 22.74 32.02 33.77
CA ARG A 721 23.95 32.84 33.86
C ARG A 721 25.18 31.95 34.02
N PHE A 722 26.14 32.12 33.12
CA PHE A 722 27.44 31.47 33.16
C PHE A 722 28.44 32.38 33.88
N ILE A 723 28.75 32.02 35.12
CA ILE A 723 29.42 32.89 36.09
C ILE A 723 30.85 33.20 35.66
N ARG A 724 31.59 32.19 35.18
CA ARG A 724 32.98 32.37 34.70
C ARG A 724 33.11 33.41 33.58
N TYR A 725 32.07 33.57 32.77
CA TYR A 725 32.05 34.49 31.63
C TYR A 725 31.29 35.79 31.91
N ASN A 726 30.71 35.94 33.12
CA ASN A 726 29.75 36.98 33.45
C ASN A 726 28.69 37.22 32.34
N CYS A 727 28.23 36.11 31.74
CA CYS A 727 27.34 36.14 30.59
C CYS A 727 26.01 35.49 30.96
N SER A 728 24.91 36.14 30.58
CA SER A 728 23.56 35.66 30.88
C SER A 728 22.76 35.50 29.60
N VAL A 729 22.19 34.31 29.40
CA VAL A 729 21.19 34.05 28.37
C VAL A 729 19.82 34.24 29.01
N GLN A 730 19.25 35.43 28.77
CA GLN A 730 17.88 35.79 29.14
C GLN A 730 17.01 35.78 27.88
N ASN A 731 15.69 35.83 28.05
CA ASN A 731 14.73 35.79 26.94
C ASN A 731 14.93 34.57 26.02
N THR A 732 14.92 33.37 26.60
CA THR A 732 15.08 32.13 25.82
C THR A 732 13.93 31.98 24.82
N LYS A 733 14.24 31.62 23.57
CA LYS A 733 13.30 31.37 22.48
C LYS A 733 12.62 30.02 22.65
N LEU A 734 11.30 29.99 22.48
CA LEU A 734 10.49 28.77 22.49
C LEU A 734 11.01 27.75 21.48
N GLY A 735 11.19 26.50 21.91
CA GLY A 735 11.64 25.41 21.04
C GLY A 735 13.13 25.44 20.67
N TRP A 736 13.90 26.39 21.23
CA TRP A 736 15.34 26.48 21.00
C TRP A 736 16.15 25.80 22.10
N LEU A 737 17.20 25.10 21.68
CA LEU A 737 18.13 24.32 22.49
C LEU A 737 19.40 25.11 22.78
N LEU A 738 19.68 25.40 24.05
CA LEU A 738 21.01 25.79 24.49
C LEU A 738 21.88 24.55 24.70
N MET A 739 23.13 24.61 24.24
CA MET A 739 24.11 23.54 24.38
C MET A 739 25.41 24.10 24.92
N HIS A 740 25.93 23.54 26.00
CA HIS A 740 27.19 23.98 26.62
C HIS A 740 27.90 22.83 27.35
N PRO A 741 29.23 22.89 27.56
CA PRO A 741 29.92 21.94 28.43
C PRO A 741 29.32 21.87 29.83
N GLY A 742 29.25 20.69 30.45
CA GLY A 742 28.67 20.52 31.80
C GLY A 742 29.67 20.70 32.94
N ARG A 743 30.91 20.21 32.72
CA ARG A 743 31.99 20.18 33.70
C ARG A 743 33.04 21.26 33.48
N LEU A 744 33.77 21.57 34.56
CA LEU A 744 34.96 22.42 34.63
C LEU A 744 34.76 23.90 34.28
N THR A 745 34.23 24.21 33.10
CA THR A 745 34.30 25.56 32.51
C THR A 745 33.00 26.36 32.55
N HIS A 746 31.85 25.72 32.69
CA HIS A 746 30.54 26.39 32.61
C HIS A 746 29.80 26.31 33.94
N TYR A 747 30.44 26.81 35.01
CA TYR A 747 29.78 27.00 36.30
C TYR A 747 28.66 28.02 36.14
N HIS A 748 27.42 27.60 36.35
CA HIS A 748 26.24 28.37 35.94
C HIS A 748 25.12 28.33 36.99
N GLU A 749 24.20 29.29 36.90
CA GLU A 749 23.04 29.40 37.77
C GLU A 749 21.75 29.63 36.98
N GLY A 750 20.64 29.11 37.49
CA GLY A 750 19.29 29.38 36.98
C GLY A 750 18.77 30.67 37.59
N LEU A 751 18.64 31.71 36.76
CA LEU A 751 18.17 33.02 37.20
C LEU A 751 16.73 32.96 37.73
N ARG A 752 16.41 33.88 38.66
CA ARG A 752 15.13 33.88 39.37
C ARG A 752 13.97 34.22 38.43
N VAL A 753 12.95 33.36 38.41
CA VAL A 753 11.62 33.63 37.85
C VAL A 753 10.83 34.46 38.86
N THR A 754 10.35 35.63 38.42
CA THR A 754 9.66 36.60 39.29
C THR A 754 8.15 36.52 39.18
N LYS A 755 7.62 35.99 38.07
CA LYS A 755 6.19 35.82 37.82
C LYS A 755 5.93 34.68 36.83
N GLY A 756 4.76 34.06 36.90
CA GLY A 756 4.35 33.01 35.98
C GLY A 756 5.09 31.69 36.20
N THR A 757 5.13 30.84 35.18
CA THR A 757 5.78 29.52 35.26
C THR A 757 6.74 29.34 34.09
N ARG A 758 7.98 28.94 34.35
CA ARG A 758 8.97 28.61 33.30
C ARG A 758 9.19 27.11 33.24
N TYR A 759 9.11 26.54 32.04
CA TYR A 759 9.43 25.14 31.77
C TYR A 759 10.65 25.02 30.87
N ILE A 760 11.54 24.10 31.22
CA ILE A 760 12.70 23.75 30.39
C ILE A 760 12.91 22.24 30.40
N MET A 761 13.32 21.67 29.27
CA MET A 761 13.75 20.28 29.19
C MET A 761 15.27 20.22 29.26
N ILE A 762 15.79 19.48 30.23
CA ILE A 762 17.23 19.35 30.50
C ILE A 762 17.69 17.93 30.18
N SER A 763 18.90 17.80 29.64
CA SER A 763 19.59 16.52 29.58
C SER A 763 21.08 16.65 29.84
N PHE A 764 21.57 15.77 30.71
CA PHE A 764 22.99 15.63 31.01
C PHE A 764 23.58 14.53 30.13
N VAL A 765 24.22 14.95 29.04
CA VAL A 765 24.69 14.04 28.00
C VAL A 765 26.16 13.68 28.24
N ASP A 766 26.44 12.40 28.09
CA ASP A 766 27.73 11.74 28.31
C ASP A 766 28.30 12.05 29.70
N PRO A 767 27.60 11.62 30.78
CA PRO A 767 27.94 11.88 32.19
C PRO A 767 29.24 11.24 32.68
#